data_AF-A0A9N9GTU3-F1
#
_entry.id   AF-A0A9N9GTU3-F1
#
_cell.length_a   1.000
_cell.length_b   1.000
_cell.length_c   1.000
_cell.angle_alpha   90.00
_cell.angle_beta   90.00
_cell.angle_gamma   90.00
#
_symmetry.space_group_name_H-M   'P 1'
#
loop_
_entity.id
_entity.type
_entity.pdbx_description
1 polymer ?
#
loop_
_entity_poly.entity_id
_entity_poly.type
_entity_poly.pdbx_seq_one_letter_code
_entity_poly.pdbx_strand_id
1 'polypeptide(L)'
;MEDNIHEWCLLEYLNIAKFISPEYFYITKLSPEAKSQLSQEPTLKECHLLTNDVNSMGIETERICLLDPASNDVLMTDDAEKFEYFLFGGILGDDPPKDRTSELRQFGFPTRHLGPLQMTTDTALIVTKKIIEDSIALDQIPFIDFPEIKFDRTESVIMPFRYITIPDMNVSTLQTTDNQLKRHVKPLVPSGMIELLKKDGDMVLDMETVINNLPEPGEILTHDFRPKIRSNEEDEYNNISSNPTNRPIKCLQWNVERNYRASKIIKTLKELDPDIALIQEIDIGCARSERRDHFREIARELKWMGVYVCEFFEIESEQRKKRDQGGGVHGNAIFTKYDIVSFRLIDHKYHPFNWERDGHKLGEPRRGRLDFSAEVKTPFGPPILCYCVHLEVFCGITGRIAQFSEILSDATAHMNTHPYQLIFGDLNTMSRSIARLSHLCSTDQYRILSLGTSESVWWDKYLLSWHVSDGESNLLLESRGLGYFSSLFKRNKNNVASNSSSDDNEQLVENAVVKKTLSGFTTSVLRAARNPGFYDPWNPERDITLHLPKYFGLYRAKLDWTLVRGFDVVKRWMGNHDYNASDHKYLMVALEFDLNDNDNVVVDSEAVAKQVWSSRRKYWAERTKRGWKIRNVRGDEEDYNSVENDDENDEKKSWLRVFDAPGLSKNPLNRDSFQPLNERIPGPTALAKAQGVAQNEPLQKGGLGYKTELEKLVLKARR
;
A
#
# COMPACT_ATOMS: atom_id res chain seq x y z
N MET A 1 30.65 -5.97 -10.06
CA MET A 1 30.91 -5.36 -8.73
C MET A 1 29.69 -4.65 -8.14
N GLU A 2 28.51 -4.76 -8.76
CA GLU A 2 27.20 -4.34 -8.20
C GLU A 2 26.24 -5.52 -8.30
N ASP A 3 25.22 -5.55 -7.45
CA ASP A 3 24.21 -6.62 -7.46
C ASP A 3 23.22 -6.48 -8.63
N ASN A 4 23.03 -5.25 -9.15
CA ASN A 4 22.15 -4.93 -10.30
C ASN A 4 22.82 -3.93 -11.25
N ILE A 5 22.33 -3.84 -12.50
CA ILE A 5 22.81 -2.86 -13.49
C ILE A 5 21.88 -1.65 -13.54
N HIS A 6 22.41 -0.48 -13.21
CA HIS A 6 21.70 0.79 -13.39
C HIS A 6 21.52 1.14 -14.87
N GLU A 7 20.46 1.90 -15.19
CA GLU A 7 20.11 2.28 -16.57
C GLU A 7 21.27 3.01 -17.27
N TRP A 8 21.96 3.94 -16.59
CA TRP A 8 23.12 4.63 -17.13
C TRP A 8 24.31 3.70 -17.44
N CYS A 9 24.57 2.70 -16.60
CA CYS A 9 25.63 1.71 -16.86
C CYS A 9 25.32 0.86 -18.09
N LEU A 10 24.04 0.51 -18.27
CA LEU A 10 23.61 -0.20 -19.47
C LEU A 10 23.86 0.64 -20.73
N LEU A 11 23.54 1.95 -20.69
CA LEU A 11 23.83 2.85 -21.82
C LEU A 11 25.34 2.94 -22.11
N GLU A 12 26.20 3.01 -21.09
CA GLU A 12 27.66 2.96 -21.26
C GLU A 12 28.12 1.67 -21.95
N TYR A 13 27.65 0.50 -21.49
CA TYR A 13 28.00 -0.78 -22.10
C TYR A 13 27.50 -0.91 -23.54
N LEU A 14 26.29 -0.44 -23.82
CA LEU A 14 25.76 -0.37 -25.19
C LEU A 14 26.58 0.60 -26.05
N ASN A 15 27.13 1.67 -25.48
CA ASN A 15 28.01 2.58 -26.19
C ASN A 15 29.34 1.91 -26.52
N ILE A 16 29.95 1.23 -25.55
CA ILE A 16 31.19 0.45 -25.74
C ILE A 16 31.05 -0.58 -26.86
N ALA A 17 29.93 -1.32 -26.89
CA ALA A 17 29.68 -2.36 -27.88
C ALA A 17 29.53 -1.82 -29.33
N LYS A 18 29.46 -0.50 -29.53
CA LYS A 18 29.54 0.13 -30.86
C LYS A 18 30.99 0.27 -31.36
N PHE A 19 31.96 0.28 -30.45
CA PHE A 19 33.38 0.52 -30.75
C PHE A 19 34.23 -0.75 -30.64
N ILE A 20 33.77 -1.75 -29.88
CA ILE A 20 34.47 -3.03 -29.69
C ILE A 20 33.57 -4.17 -30.15
N SER A 21 34.14 -5.09 -30.95
CA SER A 21 33.45 -6.31 -31.38
C SER A 21 33.10 -7.19 -30.16
N PRO A 22 31.95 -7.89 -30.15
CA PRO A 22 31.50 -8.69 -29.00
C PRO A 22 32.52 -9.72 -28.50
N GLU A 23 33.34 -10.27 -29.40
CA GLU A 23 34.40 -11.25 -29.09
C GLU A 23 35.55 -10.69 -28.23
N TYR A 24 35.73 -9.36 -28.20
CA TYR A 24 36.78 -8.69 -27.43
C TYR A 24 36.24 -7.97 -26.19
N PHE A 25 34.93 -8.04 -25.94
CA PHE A 25 34.30 -7.36 -24.82
C PHE A 25 33.87 -8.34 -23.71
N TYR A 26 34.56 -8.26 -22.58
CA TYR A 26 34.33 -9.09 -21.41
C TYR A 26 33.76 -8.26 -20.26
N ILE A 27 32.62 -8.69 -19.72
CA ILE A 27 32.03 -8.16 -18.49
C ILE A 27 32.08 -9.26 -17.44
N THR A 28 33.00 -9.11 -16.48
CA THR A 28 33.31 -10.13 -15.47
C THR A 28 32.73 -9.78 -14.10
N LYS A 29 32.77 -10.75 -13.17
CA LYS A 29 32.29 -10.58 -11.77
C LYS A 29 30.85 -10.02 -11.69
N LEU A 30 29.98 -10.52 -12.57
CA LEU A 30 28.54 -10.23 -12.57
C LEU A 30 27.79 -11.07 -11.53
N SER A 31 26.78 -10.48 -10.87
CA SER A 31 25.77 -11.24 -10.14
C SER A 31 24.91 -12.06 -11.13
N PRO A 32 24.26 -13.14 -10.69
CA PRO A 32 23.29 -13.87 -11.51
C PRO A 32 22.19 -12.96 -12.09
N GLU A 33 21.72 -12.01 -11.30
CA GLU A 33 20.69 -11.02 -11.66
C GLU A 33 21.19 -10.07 -12.74
N ALA A 34 22.37 -9.46 -12.55
CA ALA A 34 22.98 -8.57 -13.53
C ALA A 34 23.27 -9.27 -14.85
N LYS A 35 23.76 -10.52 -14.80
CA LYS A 35 23.96 -11.34 -16.01
C LYS A 35 22.64 -11.60 -16.74
N SER A 36 21.57 -11.91 -16.01
CA SER A 36 20.25 -12.11 -16.60
C SER A 36 19.74 -10.83 -17.30
N GLN A 37 19.89 -9.67 -16.66
CA GLN A 37 19.51 -8.38 -17.22
C GLN A 37 20.28 -8.05 -18.51
N LEU A 38 21.61 -8.16 -18.50
CA LEU A 38 22.45 -7.87 -19.67
C LEU A 38 22.22 -8.85 -20.83
N SER A 39 21.88 -10.11 -20.54
CA SER A 39 21.63 -11.12 -21.57
C SER A 39 20.34 -10.89 -22.35
N GLN A 40 19.41 -10.06 -21.84
CA GLN A 40 18.18 -9.69 -22.54
C GLN A 40 18.43 -8.67 -23.65
N GLU A 41 19.55 -7.94 -23.58
CA GLU A 41 19.88 -6.89 -24.53
C GLU A 41 20.53 -7.47 -25.79
N PRO A 42 19.94 -7.28 -26.98
CA PRO A 42 20.39 -7.92 -28.22
C PRO A 42 21.86 -7.64 -28.57
N THR A 43 22.37 -6.46 -28.23
CA THR A 43 23.75 -6.06 -28.52
C THR A 43 24.77 -6.67 -27.54
N LEU A 44 24.38 -6.88 -26.28
CA LEU A 44 25.29 -7.34 -25.23
C LEU A 44 25.26 -8.86 -25.03
N LYS A 45 24.19 -9.55 -25.46
CA LYS A 45 24.08 -11.02 -25.36
C LYS A 45 25.21 -11.77 -26.09
N GLU A 46 25.81 -11.14 -27.10
CA GLU A 46 26.89 -11.71 -27.91
C GLU A 46 28.28 -11.48 -27.26
N CYS A 47 28.35 -10.62 -26.24
CA CYS A 47 29.58 -10.34 -25.50
C CYS A 47 29.85 -11.42 -24.43
N HIS A 48 31.06 -11.43 -23.87
CA HIS A 48 31.44 -12.37 -22.83
C HIS A 48 30.95 -11.94 -21.44
N LEU A 49 29.76 -12.42 -21.05
CA LEU A 49 29.13 -12.15 -19.74
C LEU A 49 29.46 -13.23 -18.70
N LEU A 50 30.40 -12.92 -17.80
CA LEU A 50 30.99 -13.87 -16.84
C LEU A 50 30.65 -13.50 -15.39
N THR A 51 30.26 -14.49 -14.60
CA THR A 51 30.06 -14.35 -13.15
C THR A 51 31.36 -14.48 -12.37
N ASN A 52 32.37 -15.11 -12.97
CA ASN A 52 33.68 -15.29 -12.37
C ASN A 52 34.54 -14.03 -12.52
N ASP A 53 35.52 -13.88 -11.64
CA ASP A 53 36.51 -12.81 -11.71
C ASP A 53 37.57 -13.06 -12.79
N VAL A 54 38.28 -12.01 -13.21
CA VAL A 54 39.33 -12.05 -14.24
C VAL A 54 40.43 -13.06 -13.91
N ASN A 55 40.77 -13.23 -12.64
CA ASN A 55 41.76 -14.21 -12.17
C ASN A 55 41.38 -15.66 -12.51
N SER A 56 40.09 -15.93 -12.69
CA SER A 56 39.59 -17.27 -13.04
C SER A 56 39.68 -17.57 -14.54
N MET A 57 40.14 -16.62 -15.36
CA MET A 57 40.25 -16.77 -16.82
C MET A 57 41.56 -17.43 -17.26
N GLY A 58 42.52 -17.65 -16.35
CA GLY A 58 43.78 -18.32 -16.66
C GLY A 58 44.75 -17.50 -17.51
N ILE A 59 44.61 -16.17 -17.49
CA ILE A 59 45.47 -15.22 -18.19
C ILE A 59 46.62 -14.82 -17.26
N GLU A 60 47.85 -14.79 -17.78
CA GLU A 60 49.03 -14.32 -17.03
C GLU A 60 48.88 -12.84 -16.66
N THR A 61 49.17 -12.51 -15.40
CA THR A 61 48.97 -11.17 -14.83
C THR A 61 49.73 -10.08 -15.59
N GLU A 62 50.91 -10.41 -16.13
CA GLU A 62 51.78 -9.49 -16.85
C GLU A 62 51.21 -9.05 -18.21
N ARG A 63 50.26 -9.82 -18.77
CA ARG A 63 49.58 -9.52 -20.04
C ARG A 63 48.35 -8.62 -19.87
N ILE A 64 47.95 -8.35 -18.63
CA ILE A 64 46.75 -7.57 -18.30
C ILE A 64 47.18 -6.20 -17.75
N CYS A 65 46.84 -5.14 -18.45
CA CYS A 65 47.02 -3.78 -17.96
C CYS A 65 45.77 -3.33 -17.19
N LEU A 66 45.92 -3.04 -15.90
CA LEU A 66 44.88 -2.39 -15.11
C LEU A 66 44.92 -0.87 -15.32
N LEU A 67 43.81 -0.31 -15.81
CA LEU A 67 43.63 1.14 -15.92
C LEU A 67 43.31 1.70 -14.55
N ASP A 68 44.26 2.44 -13.99
CA ASP A 68 44.25 2.90 -12.62
C ASP A 68 44.63 4.39 -12.53
N PRO A 69 43.70 5.27 -12.09
CA PRO A 69 43.98 6.68 -11.88
C PRO A 69 45.14 6.97 -10.91
N ALA A 70 45.48 6.04 -10.02
CA ALA A 70 46.57 6.18 -9.07
C ALA A 70 47.93 5.66 -9.59
N SER A 71 47.99 5.14 -10.82
CA SER A 71 49.25 4.69 -11.42
C SER A 71 50.20 5.85 -11.69
N ASN A 72 51.51 5.58 -11.60
CA ASN A 72 52.55 6.56 -11.95
C ASN A 72 52.85 6.59 -13.46
N ASP A 73 52.47 5.55 -14.19
CA ASP A 73 52.82 5.37 -15.59
C ASP A 73 51.62 5.73 -16.49
N VAL A 74 51.81 6.64 -17.44
CA VAL A 74 50.78 6.98 -18.45
C VAL A 74 50.67 5.84 -19.46
N LEU A 75 49.46 5.51 -19.92
CA LEU A 75 49.27 4.58 -21.04
C LEU A 75 49.88 5.15 -22.33
N MET A 76 50.78 4.41 -22.96
CA MET A 76 51.47 4.82 -24.20
C MET A 76 51.12 3.90 -25.36
N THR A 77 51.34 4.36 -26.61
CA THR A 77 51.13 3.56 -27.83
C THR A 77 51.95 2.26 -27.82
N ASP A 78 53.18 2.31 -27.30
CA ASP A 78 54.09 1.16 -27.22
C ASP A 78 53.61 0.08 -26.23
N ASP A 79 52.63 0.38 -25.38
CA ASP A 79 52.03 -0.62 -24.50
C ASP A 79 51.17 -1.64 -25.27
N ALA A 80 50.86 -1.38 -26.55
CA ALA A 80 50.20 -2.32 -27.45
C ALA A 80 50.99 -3.62 -27.69
N GLU A 81 52.32 -3.55 -27.59
CA GLU A 81 53.19 -4.74 -27.71
C GLU A 81 53.34 -5.50 -26.38
N LYS A 82 52.96 -4.87 -25.26
CA LYS A 82 53.18 -5.40 -23.91
C LYS A 82 51.95 -6.07 -23.33
N PHE A 83 50.77 -5.53 -23.63
CA PHE A 83 49.52 -5.98 -23.03
C PHE A 83 48.54 -6.46 -24.09
N GLU A 84 47.80 -7.50 -23.73
CA GLU A 84 46.75 -8.07 -24.58
C GLU A 84 45.36 -7.75 -24.02
N TYR A 85 45.25 -7.61 -22.69
CA TYR A 85 44.00 -7.30 -22.02
C TYR A 85 44.12 -5.97 -21.28
N PHE A 86 43.07 -5.17 -21.35
CA PHE A 86 42.93 -3.93 -20.61
C PHE A 86 41.76 -4.06 -19.63
N LEU A 87 42.08 -4.01 -18.34
CA LEU A 87 41.13 -4.19 -17.26
C LEU A 87 40.72 -2.83 -16.70
N PHE A 88 39.41 -2.59 -16.62
CA PHE A 88 38.85 -1.38 -16.04
C PHE A 88 38.20 -1.72 -14.70
N GLY A 89 38.61 -1.02 -13.64
CA GLY A 89 37.93 -1.13 -12.33
C GLY A 89 36.46 -0.75 -12.48
N GLY A 90 35.55 -1.59 -11.98
CA GLY A 90 34.13 -1.51 -12.32
C GLY A 90 33.50 -0.13 -12.09
N ILE A 91 32.45 0.18 -12.86
CA ILE A 91 31.60 1.39 -12.83
C ILE A 91 32.34 2.66 -12.35
N LEU A 92 32.97 3.34 -13.31
CA LEU A 92 33.67 4.60 -13.10
C LEU A 92 32.66 5.76 -13.25
N GLY A 93 32.11 6.29 -12.14
CA GLY A 93 31.11 7.36 -12.23
C GLY A 93 30.72 8.07 -10.93
N ASP A 94 31.37 7.76 -9.81
CA ASP A 94 31.14 8.52 -8.56
C ASP A 94 31.95 9.84 -8.59
N ASP A 95 31.32 10.95 -8.17
CA ASP A 95 31.98 12.23 -7.86
C ASP A 95 31.70 12.59 -6.38
N PRO A 96 32.73 12.67 -5.50
CA PRO A 96 34.14 12.44 -5.79
C PRO A 96 34.45 10.97 -6.10
N PRO A 97 35.51 10.69 -6.88
CA PRO A 97 35.90 9.33 -7.25
C PRO A 97 36.04 8.42 -6.03
N LYS A 98 35.26 7.33 -6.01
CA LYS A 98 35.51 6.21 -5.09
C LYS A 98 36.64 5.37 -5.66
N ASP A 99 37.69 5.11 -4.87
CA ASP A 99 38.84 4.30 -5.28
C ASP A 99 38.51 2.79 -5.31
N ARG A 100 37.53 2.40 -6.14
CA ARG A 100 37.10 0.99 -6.32
C ARG A 100 38.20 0.16 -6.98
N THR A 101 39.07 0.80 -7.76
CA THR A 101 40.25 0.18 -8.38
C THR A 101 41.25 -0.34 -7.34
N SER A 102 41.23 0.19 -6.11
CA SER A 102 42.05 -0.34 -5.00
C SER A 102 41.84 -1.84 -4.74
N GLU A 103 40.63 -2.36 -4.93
CA GLU A 103 40.33 -3.79 -4.80
C GLU A 103 41.04 -4.65 -5.84
N LEU A 104 41.47 -4.07 -6.97
CA LEU A 104 42.15 -4.79 -8.04
C LEU A 104 43.68 -4.70 -7.92
N ARG A 105 44.22 -3.67 -7.24
CA ARG A 105 45.67 -3.51 -7.05
C ARG A 105 46.31 -4.67 -6.28
N GLN A 106 45.54 -5.33 -5.41
CA GLN A 106 46.01 -6.49 -4.64
C GLN A 106 46.42 -7.69 -5.51
N PHE A 107 45.99 -7.73 -6.77
CA PHE A 107 46.28 -8.85 -7.69
C PHE A 107 47.56 -8.66 -8.51
N GLY A 108 48.26 -7.53 -8.36
CA GLY A 108 49.60 -7.34 -8.93
C GLY A 108 49.64 -7.11 -10.44
N PHE A 109 48.53 -6.72 -11.08
CA PHE A 109 48.51 -6.34 -12.49
C PHE A 109 49.43 -5.12 -12.74
N PRO A 110 50.18 -5.09 -13.85
CA PRO A 110 50.78 -3.85 -14.36
C PRO A 110 49.71 -2.76 -14.49
N THR A 111 50.03 -1.53 -14.09
CA THR A 111 49.06 -0.42 -14.09
C THR A 111 49.47 0.69 -15.05
N ARG A 112 48.46 1.36 -15.61
CA ARG A 112 48.61 2.60 -16.38
C ARG A 112 47.48 3.57 -16.04
N HIS A 113 47.72 4.87 -16.13
CA HIS A 113 46.67 5.90 -16.01
C HIS A 113 46.39 6.58 -17.36
N LEU A 114 45.16 7.10 -17.52
CA LEU A 114 44.69 7.80 -18.73
C LEU A 114 44.71 9.33 -18.57
N GLY A 115 45.71 9.83 -17.84
CA GLY A 115 45.79 11.23 -17.42
C GLY A 115 45.19 11.48 -16.02
N PRO A 116 45.17 12.75 -15.58
CA PRO A 116 44.85 13.12 -14.19
C PRO A 116 43.35 13.31 -13.91
N LEU A 117 42.51 13.43 -14.95
CA LEU A 117 41.07 13.62 -14.80
C LEU A 117 40.33 12.31 -15.01
N GLN A 118 39.30 12.09 -14.20
CA GLN A 118 38.44 10.93 -14.30
C GLN A 118 37.63 10.94 -15.60
N MET A 119 37.45 9.76 -16.17
CA MET A 119 36.62 9.50 -17.35
C MET A 119 35.52 8.50 -16.96
N THR A 120 34.38 8.56 -17.64
CA THR A 120 33.37 7.49 -17.56
C THR A 120 33.93 6.18 -18.13
N THR A 121 33.32 5.05 -17.79
CA THR A 121 33.83 3.72 -18.18
C THR A 121 33.94 3.59 -19.70
N ASP A 122 32.92 4.02 -20.42
CA ASP A 122 32.90 4.00 -21.87
C ASP A 122 33.95 4.94 -22.49
N THR A 123 34.10 6.15 -21.95
CA THR A 123 35.12 7.10 -22.42
C THR A 123 36.52 6.54 -22.21
N ALA A 124 36.83 6.02 -21.01
CA ALA A 124 38.13 5.44 -20.69
C ALA A 124 38.49 4.31 -21.66
N LEU A 125 37.53 3.43 -21.96
CA LEU A 125 37.72 2.32 -22.89
C LEU A 125 37.93 2.79 -24.33
N ILE A 126 37.15 3.77 -24.80
CA ILE A 126 37.32 4.34 -26.15
C ILE A 126 38.68 5.06 -26.27
N VAL A 127 39.13 5.74 -25.22
CA VAL A 127 40.47 6.36 -25.16
C VAL A 127 41.56 5.30 -25.23
N THR A 128 41.46 4.23 -24.43
CA THR A 128 42.43 3.11 -24.48
C THR A 128 42.49 2.50 -25.88
N LYS A 129 41.34 2.25 -26.52
CA LYS A 129 41.29 1.74 -27.90
C LYS A 129 42.01 2.69 -28.88
N LYS A 130 41.82 4.01 -28.74
CA LYS A 130 42.50 5.01 -29.58
C LYS A 130 44.01 5.00 -29.40
N ILE A 131 44.48 4.81 -28.18
CA ILE A 131 45.92 4.77 -27.89
C ILE A 131 46.54 3.49 -28.43
N ILE A 132 45.89 2.36 -28.20
CA ILE A 132 46.45 1.03 -28.46
C ILE A 132 46.23 0.58 -29.90
N GLU A 133 45.00 0.65 -30.41
CA GLU A 133 44.69 0.18 -31.76
C GLU A 133 44.90 1.27 -32.81
N ASP A 134 44.42 2.50 -32.54
CA ASP A 134 44.54 3.59 -33.52
C ASP A 134 45.94 4.27 -33.47
N SER A 135 46.80 3.88 -32.52
CA SER A 135 48.15 4.43 -32.31
C SER A 135 48.18 5.95 -32.14
N ILE A 136 47.16 6.52 -31.48
CA ILE A 136 47.04 7.96 -31.21
C ILE A 136 47.54 8.26 -29.80
N ALA A 137 48.54 9.13 -29.65
CA ALA A 137 49.03 9.52 -28.33
C ALA A 137 47.92 10.21 -27.50
N LEU A 138 47.93 9.99 -26.18
CA LEU A 138 46.89 10.50 -25.27
C LEU A 138 46.70 12.03 -25.38
N ASP A 139 47.77 12.78 -25.55
CA ASP A 139 47.76 14.25 -25.70
C ASP A 139 47.21 14.74 -27.05
N GLN A 140 47.11 13.85 -28.05
CA GLN A 140 46.53 14.14 -29.36
C GLN A 140 45.01 13.88 -29.42
N ILE A 141 44.45 13.21 -28.41
CA ILE A 141 43.01 12.96 -28.34
C ILE A 141 42.30 14.27 -27.91
N PRO A 142 41.31 14.75 -28.68
CA PRO A 142 40.66 16.01 -28.36
C PRO A 142 39.66 15.80 -27.22
N PHE A 143 39.90 16.49 -26.10
CA PHE A 143 39.10 16.37 -24.87
C PHE A 143 38.27 17.63 -24.56
N ILE A 144 37.19 17.42 -23.83
CA ILE A 144 36.47 18.46 -23.09
C ILE A 144 36.33 18.02 -21.63
N ASP A 145 36.66 18.92 -20.73
CA ASP A 145 36.69 18.67 -19.30
C ASP A 145 35.48 19.31 -18.67
N PHE A 146 34.74 18.53 -17.89
CA PHE A 146 33.57 19.00 -17.15
C PHE A 146 32.54 19.73 -18.04
N PRO A 147 32.06 19.12 -19.15
CA PRO A 147 31.19 19.81 -20.10
C PRO A 147 29.83 20.16 -19.47
N GLU A 148 29.36 21.38 -19.74
CA GLU A 148 27.98 21.79 -19.44
C GLU A 148 27.06 21.33 -20.59
N ILE A 149 26.14 20.40 -20.28
CA ILE A 149 25.10 19.95 -21.21
C ILE A 149 23.85 20.76 -20.94
N LYS A 150 23.44 21.59 -21.91
CA LYS A 150 22.21 22.39 -21.84
C LYS A 150 21.03 21.60 -22.38
N PHE A 151 19.98 21.49 -21.58
CA PHE A 151 18.74 20.84 -21.97
C PHE A 151 17.79 21.80 -22.65
N ASP A 152 17.73 23.04 -22.15
CA ASP A 152 16.98 24.17 -22.70
C ASP A 152 17.62 25.54 -22.32
N ARG A 153 16.83 26.61 -22.20
CA ARG A 153 17.33 27.96 -21.85
C ARG A 153 17.61 28.16 -20.37
N THR A 154 17.06 27.31 -19.52
CA THR A 154 17.03 27.43 -18.05
C THR A 154 17.71 26.27 -17.36
N GLU A 155 17.82 25.12 -18.02
CA GLU A 155 18.31 23.88 -17.45
C GLU A 155 19.58 23.40 -18.15
N SER A 156 20.55 23.02 -17.31
CA SER A 156 21.83 22.49 -17.73
C SER A 156 22.43 21.63 -16.63
N VAL A 157 23.18 20.59 -16.99
CA VAL A 157 23.96 19.79 -16.05
C VAL A 157 25.45 19.89 -16.38
N ILE A 158 26.28 19.94 -15.35
CA ILE A 158 27.74 19.83 -15.50
C ILE A 158 28.09 18.37 -15.29
N MET A 159 28.69 17.73 -16.30
CA MET A 159 29.13 16.35 -16.18
C MET A 159 30.54 16.33 -15.58
N PRO A 160 30.79 15.78 -14.38
CA PRO A 160 32.07 15.97 -13.68
C PRO A 160 33.22 15.08 -14.18
N PHE A 161 33.30 14.86 -15.49
CA PHE A 161 34.27 13.96 -16.12
C PHE A 161 34.91 14.59 -17.36
N ARG A 162 36.02 13.99 -17.79
CA ARG A 162 36.64 14.25 -19.10
C ARG A 162 35.97 13.38 -20.16
N TYR A 163 35.62 13.98 -21.29
CA TYR A 163 35.02 13.33 -22.46
C TYR A 163 35.82 13.59 -23.73
N ILE A 164 35.76 12.66 -24.68
CA ILE A 164 36.24 12.89 -26.05
C ILE A 164 35.31 13.90 -26.73
N THR A 165 35.85 14.89 -27.45
CA THR A 165 35.05 15.82 -28.25
C THR A 165 34.78 15.26 -29.65
N ILE A 166 33.56 15.41 -30.12
CA ILE A 166 33.15 15.15 -31.50
C ILE A 166 32.68 16.44 -32.19
N PRO A 167 32.99 16.64 -33.49
CA PRO A 167 32.53 17.81 -34.24
C PRO A 167 31.00 17.87 -34.33
N ASP A 168 30.42 19.04 -34.08
CA ASP A 168 29.00 19.31 -34.28
C ASP A 168 28.79 20.80 -34.60
N MET A 169 28.45 21.12 -35.85
CA MET A 169 28.35 22.51 -36.31
C MET A 169 27.27 23.32 -35.60
N ASN A 170 26.27 22.67 -35.00
CA ASN A 170 25.11 23.33 -34.40
C ASN A 170 25.23 23.55 -32.90
N VAL A 171 26.30 23.04 -32.26
CA VAL A 171 26.45 23.03 -30.81
C VAL A 171 27.71 23.77 -30.38
N SER A 172 27.58 24.58 -29.34
CA SER A 172 28.73 25.12 -28.60
C SER A 172 28.66 24.60 -27.17
N THR A 173 29.74 24.01 -26.68
CA THR A 173 29.80 23.40 -25.35
C THR A 173 30.74 24.20 -24.45
N LEU A 174 30.32 24.51 -23.22
CA LEU A 174 31.15 25.19 -22.24
C LEU A 174 32.03 24.19 -21.50
N GLN A 175 33.32 24.49 -21.40
CA GLN A 175 34.27 23.80 -20.52
C GLN A 175 34.32 24.53 -19.19
N THR A 176 34.01 23.84 -18.08
CA THR A 176 33.79 24.54 -16.80
C THR A 176 35.05 24.71 -15.94
N THR A 177 36.16 24.02 -16.26
CA THR A 177 37.44 24.17 -15.55
C THR A 177 38.06 25.55 -15.71
N ASP A 178 37.81 26.20 -16.83
CA ASP A 178 38.38 27.50 -17.20
C ASP A 178 37.35 28.46 -17.83
N ASN A 179 36.06 28.08 -17.80
CA ASN A 179 34.96 28.79 -18.45
C ASN A 179 35.20 29.06 -19.95
N GLN A 180 35.96 28.21 -20.65
CA GLN A 180 36.18 28.34 -22.08
C GLN A 180 35.02 27.76 -22.90
N LEU A 181 34.45 28.57 -23.80
CA LEU A 181 33.44 28.11 -24.74
C LEU A 181 34.09 27.43 -25.95
N LYS A 182 33.88 26.12 -26.13
CA LYS A 182 34.30 25.38 -27.33
C LYS A 182 33.16 25.39 -28.37
N ARG A 183 33.41 26.05 -29.49
CA ARG A 183 32.44 26.13 -30.61
C ARG A 183 32.54 24.90 -31.51
N HIS A 184 31.40 24.51 -32.05
CA HIS A 184 31.26 23.44 -33.04
C HIS A 184 31.69 22.05 -32.57
N VAL A 185 31.59 21.77 -31.27
CA VAL A 185 31.92 20.48 -30.66
C VAL A 185 30.93 20.10 -29.57
N LYS A 186 30.77 18.80 -29.34
CA LYS A 186 30.02 18.24 -28.22
C LYS A 186 30.78 17.07 -27.58
N PRO A 187 30.53 16.73 -26.30
CA PRO A 187 31.09 15.54 -25.69
C PRO A 187 30.50 14.28 -26.33
N LEU A 188 31.32 13.25 -26.52
CA LEU A 188 30.87 11.92 -26.90
C LEU A 188 30.23 11.26 -25.67
N VAL A 189 28.90 11.21 -25.66
CA VAL A 189 28.11 10.56 -24.61
C VAL A 189 27.28 9.40 -25.19
N PRO A 190 26.94 8.38 -24.39
CA PRO A 190 26.06 7.30 -24.83
C PRO A 190 24.73 7.82 -25.39
N SER A 191 24.23 7.18 -26.44
CA SER A 191 22.85 7.39 -26.92
C SER A 191 21.87 7.04 -25.79
N GLY A 192 20.88 7.89 -25.51
CA GLY A 192 19.98 7.72 -24.37
C GLY A 192 20.41 8.47 -23.11
N MET A 193 21.70 8.85 -22.99
CA MET A 193 22.22 9.44 -21.74
C MET A 193 21.66 10.83 -21.48
N ILE A 194 21.49 11.64 -22.54
CA ILE A 194 20.91 12.99 -22.41
C ILE A 194 19.43 12.88 -22.01
N GLU A 195 18.67 11.95 -22.59
CA GLU A 195 17.27 11.73 -22.19
C GLU A 195 17.16 11.26 -20.74
N LEU A 196 18.07 10.38 -20.29
CA LEU A 196 18.12 9.91 -18.92
C LEU A 196 18.39 11.05 -17.94
N LEU A 197 19.37 11.92 -18.24
CA LEU A 197 19.68 13.09 -17.42
C LEU A 197 18.52 14.09 -17.35
N LYS A 198 17.79 14.29 -18.46
CA LYS A 198 16.58 15.13 -18.48
C LYS A 198 15.49 14.56 -17.57
N LYS A 199 15.23 13.25 -17.71
CA LYS A 199 14.24 12.55 -16.88
C LYS A 199 14.58 12.66 -15.39
N ASP A 200 15.84 12.49 -15.02
CA ASP A 200 16.27 12.64 -13.62
C ASP A 200 16.11 14.08 -13.13
N GLY A 201 16.42 15.09 -13.96
CA GLY A 201 16.21 16.51 -13.64
C GLY A 201 14.74 16.87 -13.44
N ASP A 202 13.88 16.49 -14.40
CA ASP A 202 12.42 16.70 -14.34
C ASP A 202 11.82 16.07 -13.08
N MET A 203 12.27 14.85 -12.73
CA MET A 203 11.80 14.15 -11.53
C MET A 203 12.19 14.89 -10.24
N VAL A 204 13.37 15.49 -10.16
CA VAL A 204 13.80 16.27 -8.98
C VAL A 204 12.94 17.53 -8.83
N LEU A 205 12.70 18.25 -9.93
CA LEU A 205 11.84 19.44 -9.93
C LEU A 205 10.39 19.12 -9.56
N ASP A 206 9.85 18.02 -10.10
CA ASP A 206 8.52 17.53 -9.73
C ASP A 206 8.45 17.15 -8.25
N MET A 207 9.47 16.46 -7.72
CA MET A 207 9.54 16.13 -6.30
C MET A 207 9.57 17.37 -5.40
N GLU A 208 10.42 18.36 -5.70
CA GLU A 208 10.48 19.61 -4.93
C GLU A 208 9.14 20.35 -5.01
N THR A 209 8.50 20.37 -6.18
CA THR A 209 7.19 21.00 -6.37
C THR A 209 6.11 20.32 -5.53
N VAL A 210 6.09 18.98 -5.47
CA VAL A 210 5.15 18.22 -4.65
C VAL A 210 5.37 18.49 -3.17
N ILE A 211 6.62 18.39 -2.69
CA ILE A 211 6.95 18.58 -1.27
C ILE A 211 6.62 20.00 -0.80
N ASN A 212 6.83 21.01 -1.65
CA ASN A 212 6.55 22.40 -1.32
C ASN A 212 5.06 22.76 -1.36
N ASN A 213 4.20 21.91 -1.94
CA ASN A 213 2.76 22.15 -2.12
C ASN A 213 1.90 21.01 -1.55
N LEU A 214 2.30 20.44 -0.41
CA LEU A 214 1.50 19.42 0.27
C LEU A 214 0.24 20.04 0.91
N PRO A 215 -0.92 19.39 0.79
CA PRO A 215 -2.15 19.85 1.44
C PRO A 215 -2.06 19.68 2.97
N GLU A 216 -2.70 20.55 3.72
CA GLU A 216 -2.86 20.36 5.17
C GLU A 216 -3.94 19.32 5.48
N PRO A 217 -3.93 18.67 6.67
CA PRO A 217 -5.01 17.78 7.06
C PRO A 217 -6.39 18.43 6.97
N GLY A 218 -7.30 17.80 6.21
CA GLY A 218 -8.63 18.31 5.90
C GLY A 218 -8.71 19.24 4.68
N GLU A 219 -7.58 19.62 4.10
CA GLU A 219 -7.58 20.27 2.80
C GLU A 219 -7.96 19.28 1.69
N ILE A 220 -8.62 19.83 0.67
CA ILE A 220 -9.22 19.07 -0.42
C ILE A 220 -8.51 19.43 -1.71
N LEU A 221 -7.98 18.41 -2.39
CA LEU A 221 -7.40 18.55 -3.72
C LEU A 221 -8.37 18.03 -4.77
N THR A 222 -8.49 18.76 -5.87
CA THR A 222 -9.33 18.36 -7.01
C THR A 222 -8.52 18.38 -8.30
N HIS A 223 -8.63 17.31 -9.07
CA HIS A 223 -8.06 17.22 -10.40
C HIS A 223 -9.09 16.70 -11.38
N ASP A 224 -9.19 17.33 -12.56
CA ASP A 224 -10.02 16.85 -13.65
C ASP A 224 -9.15 16.66 -14.90
N PHE A 225 -8.86 15.39 -15.21
CA PHE A 225 -8.11 15.00 -16.40
C PHE A 225 -9.01 14.33 -17.45
N ARG A 226 -10.34 14.44 -17.32
CA ARG A 226 -11.26 13.95 -18.34
C ARG A 226 -11.07 14.72 -19.64
N PRO A 227 -11.27 14.09 -20.82
CA PRO A 227 -11.18 14.79 -22.09
C PRO A 227 -12.18 15.95 -22.14
N LYS A 228 -11.71 17.16 -22.45
CA LYS A 228 -12.60 18.30 -22.71
C LYS A 228 -13.37 18.04 -24.00
N ILE A 229 -14.68 17.86 -23.91
CA ILE A 229 -15.56 17.81 -25.08
C ILE A 229 -15.55 19.21 -25.72
N ARG A 230 -15.34 19.30 -27.04
CA ARG A 230 -15.38 20.59 -27.76
C ARG A 230 -16.84 21.04 -27.88
N SER A 231 -17.10 22.34 -27.77
CA SER A 231 -18.46 22.92 -27.79
C SER A 231 -19.35 22.52 -28.98
N ASN A 232 -18.77 22.09 -30.11
CA ASN A 232 -19.52 21.64 -31.28
C ASN A 232 -19.88 20.13 -31.24
N GLU A 233 -19.23 19.36 -30.35
CA GLU A 233 -19.52 17.95 -30.09
C GLU A 233 -20.49 17.78 -28.90
N GLU A 234 -20.73 18.83 -28.09
CA GLU A 234 -21.77 18.78 -27.05
C GLU A 234 -23.15 18.52 -27.66
N ASP A 235 -23.47 19.13 -28.80
CA ASP A 235 -24.74 18.91 -29.51
C ASP A 235 -24.83 17.53 -30.16
N GLU A 236 -23.71 16.92 -30.56
CA GLU A 236 -23.67 15.59 -31.18
C GLU A 236 -23.60 14.48 -30.11
N TYR A 237 -22.92 14.70 -28.99
CA TYR A 237 -22.92 13.81 -27.82
C TYR A 237 -24.28 13.82 -27.11
N ASN A 238 -24.93 14.98 -27.00
CA ASN A 238 -26.30 15.09 -26.51
C ASN A 238 -27.32 14.43 -27.47
N ASN A 239 -27.07 14.41 -28.79
CA ASN A 239 -27.92 13.73 -29.78
C ASN A 239 -27.64 12.23 -29.94
N ILE A 240 -26.40 11.75 -29.74
CA ILE A 240 -26.05 10.31 -29.74
C ILE A 240 -26.43 9.66 -28.40
N SER A 241 -26.51 10.44 -27.31
CA SER A 241 -27.01 10.01 -25.99
C SER A 241 -28.56 9.94 -25.90
N SER A 242 -29.28 9.96 -27.03
CA SER A 242 -30.74 9.75 -27.04
C SER A 242 -31.14 8.28 -26.83
N ASN A 243 -30.18 7.38 -26.61
CA ASN A 243 -30.40 6.06 -26.04
C ASN A 243 -29.36 5.82 -24.92
N PRO A 244 -29.58 6.34 -23.70
CA PRO A 244 -28.77 5.93 -22.57
C PRO A 244 -29.08 4.47 -22.32
N THR A 245 -28.23 3.57 -22.80
CA THR A 245 -28.34 2.16 -22.44
C THR A 245 -28.26 2.08 -20.93
N ASN A 246 -29.33 1.60 -20.30
CA ASN A 246 -29.54 1.39 -18.86
C ASN A 246 -28.54 0.36 -18.32
N ARG A 247 -27.24 0.66 -18.41
CA ARG A 247 -26.17 -0.24 -17.98
C ARG A 247 -25.91 0.01 -16.49
N PRO A 248 -25.65 -1.05 -15.72
CA PRO A 248 -25.26 -0.91 -14.33
C PRO A 248 -24.03 0.00 -14.14
N ILE A 249 -24.04 0.78 -13.07
CA ILE A 249 -22.92 1.64 -12.65
C ILE A 249 -21.88 0.76 -11.95
N LYS A 250 -20.64 0.73 -12.44
CA LYS A 250 -19.54 -0.01 -11.81
C LYS A 250 -18.92 0.85 -10.71
N CYS A 251 -19.04 0.41 -9.45
CA CYS A 251 -18.44 1.09 -8.31
C CYS A 251 -17.37 0.21 -7.65
N LEU A 252 -16.19 0.79 -7.41
CA LEU A 252 -15.03 0.13 -6.82
C LEU A 252 -14.75 0.67 -5.41
N GLN A 253 -14.48 -0.24 -4.49
CA GLN A 253 -13.77 0.04 -3.23
C GLN A 253 -12.37 -0.60 -3.31
N TRP A 254 -11.34 0.14 -2.85
CA TRP A 254 -10.01 -0.46 -2.65
C TRP A 254 -9.13 0.36 -1.70
N ASN A 255 -8.58 -0.27 -0.65
CA ASN A 255 -7.38 0.24 0.05
C ASN A 255 -6.13 -0.13 -0.76
N VAL A 256 -5.36 0.86 -1.21
CA VAL A 256 -4.21 0.64 -2.11
C VAL A 256 -2.85 0.60 -1.41
N GLU A 257 -2.86 0.52 -0.07
CA GLU A 257 -1.67 0.36 0.77
C GLU A 257 -0.58 1.38 0.43
N ARG A 258 -0.90 2.68 0.55
CA ARG A 258 0.04 3.81 0.36
C ARG A 258 0.65 3.87 -1.03
N ASN A 259 0.00 3.23 -2.00
CA ASN A 259 0.45 3.14 -3.38
C ASN A 259 1.85 2.53 -3.57
N TYR A 260 2.32 1.61 -2.70
CA TYR A 260 3.64 0.99 -2.84
C TYR A 260 3.87 0.31 -4.20
N ARG A 261 2.80 -0.14 -4.86
CA ARG A 261 2.85 -0.77 -6.20
C ARG A 261 2.10 0.06 -7.24
N ALA A 262 2.33 1.38 -7.26
CA ALA A 262 1.63 2.36 -8.11
C ALA A 262 1.35 1.86 -9.54
N SER A 263 2.36 1.35 -10.26
CA SER A 263 2.19 0.88 -11.64
C SER A 263 1.21 -0.29 -11.77
N LYS A 264 1.22 -1.23 -10.82
CA LYS A 264 0.26 -2.35 -10.79
C LYS A 264 -1.14 -1.86 -10.44
N ILE A 265 -1.26 -0.97 -9.46
CA ILE A 265 -2.53 -0.38 -9.04
C ILE A 265 -3.18 0.34 -10.23
N ILE A 266 -2.45 1.24 -10.91
CA ILE A 266 -2.93 1.97 -12.09
C ILE A 266 -3.32 1.00 -13.21
N LYS A 267 -2.51 -0.03 -13.48
CA LYS A 267 -2.85 -1.06 -14.47
C LYS A 267 -4.16 -1.77 -14.11
N THR A 268 -4.32 -2.20 -12.86
CA THR A 268 -5.54 -2.85 -12.39
C THR A 268 -6.76 -1.93 -12.49
N LEU A 269 -6.63 -0.64 -12.13
CA LEU A 269 -7.71 0.34 -12.29
C LEU A 269 -8.10 0.53 -13.76
N LYS A 270 -7.13 0.58 -14.68
CA LYS A 270 -7.38 0.65 -16.14
C LYS A 270 -8.13 -0.59 -16.64
N GLU A 271 -7.78 -1.78 -16.17
CA GLU A 271 -8.42 -3.04 -16.56
C GLU A 271 -9.84 -3.17 -15.99
N LEU A 272 -10.06 -2.74 -14.75
CA LEU A 272 -11.37 -2.78 -14.08
C LEU A 272 -12.35 -1.75 -14.65
N ASP A 273 -11.84 -0.57 -15.02
CA ASP A 273 -12.59 0.53 -15.61
C ASP A 273 -13.87 0.91 -14.81
N PRO A 274 -13.81 1.11 -13.48
CA PRO A 274 -14.97 1.56 -12.70
C PRO A 274 -15.50 2.92 -13.18
N ASP A 275 -16.78 3.16 -12.96
CA ASP A 275 -17.41 4.46 -13.19
C ASP A 275 -17.22 5.40 -11.99
N ILE A 276 -17.19 4.82 -10.78
CA ILE A 276 -16.87 5.50 -9.52
C ILE A 276 -15.91 4.60 -8.72
N ALA A 277 -14.81 5.15 -8.22
CA ALA A 277 -13.84 4.44 -7.39
C ALA A 277 -13.57 5.20 -6.08
N LEU A 278 -13.79 4.54 -4.95
CA LEU A 278 -13.54 5.04 -3.60
C LEU A 278 -12.30 4.35 -3.07
N ILE A 279 -11.18 5.06 -3.05
CA ILE A 279 -9.84 4.51 -2.81
C ILE A 279 -9.27 5.09 -1.52
N GLN A 280 -8.82 4.21 -0.63
CA GLN A 280 -8.21 4.57 0.65
C GLN A 280 -6.69 4.40 0.58
N GLU A 281 -5.98 5.11 1.47
CA GLU A 281 -4.53 5.05 1.63
C GLU A 281 -3.72 5.48 0.41
N ILE A 282 -4.02 6.67 -0.13
CA ILE A 282 -3.22 7.29 -1.19
C ILE A 282 -2.21 8.26 -0.58
N ASP A 283 -0.94 8.04 -0.88
CA ASP A 283 0.14 8.93 -0.46
C ASP A 283 0.42 10.03 -1.51
N ILE A 284 0.79 11.22 -1.04
CA ILE A 284 1.35 12.31 -1.84
C ILE A 284 2.64 12.79 -1.15
N GLY A 285 3.77 12.71 -1.84
CA GLY A 285 5.05 13.23 -1.34
C GLY A 285 5.72 12.40 -0.24
N CYS A 286 5.11 11.32 0.26
CA CYS A 286 5.73 10.47 1.29
C CYS A 286 7.00 9.77 0.76
N ALA A 287 8.05 9.72 1.58
CA ALA A 287 9.31 9.07 1.20
C ALA A 287 9.16 7.57 0.96
N ARG A 288 8.25 6.90 1.67
CA ARG A 288 7.94 5.47 1.51
C ARG A 288 7.34 5.12 0.15
N SER A 289 6.74 6.10 -0.52
CA SER A 289 6.06 5.99 -1.81
C SER A 289 6.75 6.83 -2.88
N GLU A 290 8.09 6.93 -2.78
CA GLU A 290 8.97 7.57 -3.77
C GLU A 290 8.77 9.09 -3.92
N ARG A 291 8.17 9.77 -2.93
CA ARG A 291 7.88 11.22 -2.93
C ARG A 291 7.05 11.69 -4.14
N ARG A 292 6.23 10.79 -4.71
CA ARG A 292 5.36 11.07 -5.85
C ARG A 292 3.96 11.53 -5.43
N ASP A 293 3.26 12.18 -6.34
CA ASP A 293 1.84 12.54 -6.21
C ASP A 293 0.96 11.44 -6.84
N HIS A 294 0.70 10.38 -6.07
CA HIS A 294 -0.07 9.23 -6.58
C HIS A 294 -1.53 9.58 -6.87
N PHE A 295 -2.10 10.57 -6.18
CA PHE A 295 -3.45 11.04 -6.46
C PHE A 295 -3.55 11.62 -7.87
N ARG A 296 -2.68 12.56 -8.21
CA ARG A 296 -2.63 13.19 -9.53
C ARG A 296 -2.27 12.19 -10.62
N GLU A 297 -1.33 11.28 -10.35
CA GLU A 297 -0.96 10.21 -11.29
C GLU A 297 -2.16 9.33 -11.64
N ILE A 298 -2.91 8.84 -10.65
CA ILE A 298 -4.09 8.00 -10.87
C ILE A 298 -5.13 8.76 -11.71
N ALA A 299 -5.46 10.00 -11.31
CA ALA A 299 -6.45 10.80 -12.03
C ALA A 299 -6.03 11.04 -13.49
N ARG A 300 -4.75 11.38 -13.72
CA ARG A 300 -4.18 11.66 -15.05
C ARG A 300 -4.15 10.42 -15.93
N GLU A 301 -3.66 9.29 -15.41
CA GLU A 301 -3.49 8.06 -16.18
C GLU A 301 -4.82 7.41 -16.56
N LEU A 302 -5.85 7.58 -15.73
CA LEU A 302 -7.20 7.07 -16.00
C LEU A 302 -8.09 8.08 -16.74
N LYS A 303 -7.62 9.34 -16.88
CA LYS A 303 -8.39 10.47 -17.43
C LYS A 303 -9.71 10.67 -16.68
N TRP A 304 -9.63 10.69 -15.36
CA TRP A 304 -10.77 10.81 -14.47
C TRP A 304 -10.77 12.16 -13.74
N MET A 305 -11.94 12.50 -13.20
CA MET A 305 -12.06 13.49 -12.13
C MET A 305 -11.71 12.79 -10.81
N GLY A 306 -10.93 13.45 -9.97
CA GLY A 306 -10.57 12.99 -8.64
C GLY A 306 -10.77 14.10 -7.61
N VAL A 307 -11.28 13.72 -6.44
CA VAL A 307 -11.29 14.55 -5.23
C VAL A 307 -10.57 13.77 -4.13
N TYR A 308 -9.57 14.39 -3.52
CA TYR A 308 -8.74 13.83 -2.46
C TYR A 308 -8.87 14.65 -1.19
N VAL A 309 -8.91 13.96 -0.06
CA VAL A 309 -8.86 14.56 1.28
C VAL A 309 -7.60 14.08 1.99
N CYS A 310 -6.81 15.03 2.48
CA CYS A 310 -5.67 14.73 3.35
C CYS A 310 -6.19 14.23 4.71
N GLU A 311 -6.09 12.93 4.96
CA GLU A 311 -6.43 12.32 6.27
C GLU A 311 -5.33 12.60 7.29
N PHE A 312 -4.07 12.38 6.89
CA PHE A 312 -2.90 12.55 7.74
C PHE A 312 -1.78 13.31 7.04
N PHE A 313 -1.16 14.23 7.77
CA PHE A 313 0.21 14.62 7.52
C PHE A 313 1.14 13.60 8.16
N GLU A 314 1.98 12.95 7.35
CA GLU A 314 2.86 11.86 7.78
C GLU A 314 4.26 12.41 8.04
N ILE A 315 4.66 12.50 9.30
CA ILE A 315 5.93 13.14 9.69
C ILE A 315 7.09 12.18 9.38
N GLU A 316 8.09 12.67 8.64
CA GLU A 316 9.35 11.96 8.44
C GLU A 316 10.10 11.83 9.75
N SER A 317 10.51 10.61 10.10
CA SER A 317 11.08 10.32 11.42
C SER A 317 12.06 9.15 11.38
N GLU A 318 13.16 9.25 12.11
CA GLU A 318 14.12 8.16 12.30
C GLU A 318 13.53 6.95 13.04
N GLN A 319 12.41 7.11 13.74
CA GLN A 319 11.68 6.02 14.39
C GLN A 319 11.00 5.08 13.38
N ARG A 320 10.73 5.58 12.18
CA ARG A 320 10.07 4.82 11.11
C ARG A 320 11.10 4.07 10.28
N LYS A 321 10.73 2.86 9.88
CA LYS A 321 11.49 2.11 8.86
C LYS A 321 11.29 2.80 7.51
N LYS A 322 12.22 2.56 6.57
CA LYS A 322 12.12 3.07 5.19
C LYS A 322 10.76 2.78 4.54
N ARG A 323 10.19 1.58 4.78
CA ARG A 323 8.87 1.20 4.29
C ARG A 323 7.72 2.03 4.89
N ASP A 324 7.83 2.51 6.11
CA ASP A 324 6.74 3.23 6.79
C ASP A 324 6.97 4.75 6.82
N GLN A 325 8.03 5.24 6.18
CA GLN A 325 8.52 6.60 6.30
C GLN A 325 7.51 7.66 5.80
N GLY A 326 7.39 8.74 6.57
CA GLY A 326 6.58 9.90 6.20
C GLY A 326 7.30 10.85 5.24
N GLY A 327 7.12 12.16 5.44
CA GLY A 327 7.66 13.23 4.60
C GLY A 327 6.65 13.80 3.60
N GLY A 328 5.38 13.41 3.72
CA GLY A 328 4.29 13.79 2.85
C GLY A 328 2.94 13.66 3.53
N VAL A 329 1.90 13.46 2.74
CA VAL A 329 0.53 13.29 3.22
C VAL A 329 -0.06 11.95 2.79
N HIS A 330 -1.07 11.53 3.52
CA HIS A 330 -1.80 10.29 3.33
C HIS A 330 -3.29 10.58 3.40
N GLY A 331 -4.08 9.97 2.53
CA GLY A 331 -5.48 10.32 2.45
C GLY A 331 -6.34 9.41 1.60
N ASN A 332 -7.58 9.85 1.44
CA ASN A 332 -8.64 9.09 0.79
C ASN A 332 -9.11 9.86 -0.44
N ALA A 333 -9.49 9.16 -1.51
CA ALA A 333 -9.95 9.78 -2.75
C ALA A 333 -11.20 9.13 -3.33
N ILE A 334 -12.00 9.95 -3.99
CA ILE A 334 -13.09 9.53 -4.87
C ILE A 334 -12.68 9.91 -6.28
N PHE A 335 -12.57 8.92 -7.15
CA PHE A 335 -12.39 9.13 -8.58
C PHE A 335 -13.65 8.74 -9.35
N THR A 336 -13.94 9.46 -10.43
CA THR A 336 -15.08 9.15 -11.27
C THR A 336 -14.91 9.66 -12.70
N LYS A 337 -15.66 9.06 -13.61
CA LYS A 337 -15.84 9.55 -14.99
C LYS A 337 -16.82 10.73 -15.06
N TYR A 338 -17.56 10.97 -13.98
CA TYR A 338 -18.68 11.92 -13.95
C TYR A 338 -18.40 13.14 -13.09
N ASP A 339 -19.34 14.08 -13.03
CA ASP A 339 -19.16 15.32 -12.29
C ASP A 339 -19.34 15.10 -10.80
N ILE A 340 -18.45 15.69 -10.00
CA ILE A 340 -18.64 15.85 -8.55
C ILE A 340 -19.18 17.25 -8.31
N VAL A 341 -20.40 17.32 -7.77
CA VAL A 341 -21.15 18.58 -7.63
C VAL A 341 -20.89 19.23 -6.28
N SER A 342 -20.70 18.42 -5.25
CA SER A 342 -20.44 18.87 -3.88
C SER A 342 -19.62 17.83 -3.12
N PHE A 343 -18.91 18.27 -2.10
CA PHE A 343 -18.20 17.40 -1.16
C PHE A 343 -18.25 17.98 0.25
N ARG A 344 -18.13 17.12 1.26
CA ARG A 344 -18.14 17.49 2.68
C ARG A 344 -17.19 16.60 3.48
N LEU A 345 -16.42 17.23 4.37
CA LEU A 345 -15.61 16.52 5.36
C LEU A 345 -16.51 15.97 6.47
N ILE A 346 -16.11 14.82 7.01
CA ILE A 346 -16.70 14.19 8.18
C ILE A 346 -15.64 14.18 9.27
N ASP A 347 -15.74 15.15 10.17
CA ASP A 347 -14.88 15.25 11.35
C ASP A 347 -15.46 14.42 12.50
N HIS A 348 -14.69 13.43 12.93
CA HIS A 348 -15.14 12.47 13.92
C HIS A 348 -15.06 13.03 15.33
N LYS A 349 -16.11 12.90 16.14
CA LYS A 349 -15.99 13.34 17.55
C LYS A 349 -15.18 12.34 18.37
N TYR A 350 -15.22 11.07 17.98
CA TYR A 350 -14.43 10.03 18.62
C TYR A 350 -13.04 9.91 17.98
N HIS A 351 -12.02 10.34 18.72
CA HIS A 351 -10.62 10.01 18.44
C HIS A 351 -10.04 9.24 19.63
N PRO A 352 -9.57 7.98 19.46
CA PRO A 352 -8.98 7.23 20.56
C PRO A 352 -7.62 7.80 20.98
N PHE A 353 -6.92 8.47 20.08
CA PHE A 353 -5.64 9.13 20.30
C PHE A 353 -5.65 10.52 19.69
N ASN A 354 -4.89 11.43 20.31
CA ASN A 354 -4.51 12.67 19.64
C ASN A 354 -3.21 12.39 18.90
N TRP A 355 -3.26 12.30 17.58
CA TRP A 355 -2.12 11.88 16.76
C TRP A 355 -0.91 12.80 16.88
N GLU A 356 -1.13 14.11 17.06
CA GLU A 356 -0.06 15.08 17.27
C GLU A 356 0.69 14.85 18.58
N ARG A 357 -0.03 14.44 19.63
CA ARG A 357 0.53 14.19 20.96
C ARG A 357 1.07 12.76 21.12
N ASP A 358 0.34 11.79 20.60
CA ASP A 358 0.50 10.37 20.91
C ASP A 358 1.23 9.61 19.78
N GLY A 359 1.27 10.15 18.55
CA GLY A 359 1.80 9.45 17.36
C GLY A 359 3.24 8.98 17.51
N HIS A 360 4.13 9.81 18.08
CA HIS A 360 5.51 9.41 18.38
C HIS A 360 5.60 8.21 19.33
N LYS A 361 4.72 8.11 20.33
CA LYS A 361 4.72 6.99 21.28
C LYS A 361 4.18 5.70 20.64
N LEU A 362 3.30 5.84 19.67
CA LEU A 362 2.71 4.74 18.91
C LEU A 362 3.59 4.28 17.74
N GLY A 363 4.69 4.98 17.46
CA GLY A 363 5.59 4.68 16.34
C GLY A 363 5.07 5.20 14.98
N GLU A 364 4.01 6.00 14.99
CA GLU A 364 3.37 6.58 13.81
C GLU A 364 3.17 8.08 14.02
N PRO A 365 4.25 8.89 14.00
CA PRO A 365 4.15 10.34 14.15
C PRO A 365 3.38 10.95 12.97
N ARG A 366 2.16 11.43 13.21
CA ARG A 366 1.26 12.00 12.20
C ARG A 366 0.34 13.05 12.81
N ARG A 367 -0.32 13.85 11.98
CA ARG A 367 -1.32 14.87 12.38
C ARG A 367 -2.56 14.77 11.50
N GLY A 368 -3.73 15.08 12.03
CA GLY A 368 -5.02 14.95 11.33
C GLY A 368 -5.73 13.63 11.59
N ARG A 369 -6.97 13.53 11.09
CA ARG A 369 -7.74 12.30 10.78
C ARG A 369 -9.13 12.71 10.33
N LEU A 370 -9.48 12.53 9.07
CA LEU A 370 -10.76 12.96 8.51
C LEU A 370 -11.24 11.96 7.44
N ASP A 371 -12.55 11.72 7.42
CA ASP A 371 -13.24 11.04 6.33
C ASP A 371 -13.99 12.08 5.48
N PHE A 372 -14.55 11.67 4.32
CA PHE A 372 -15.35 12.59 3.52
C PHE A 372 -16.44 11.93 2.67
N SER A 373 -17.35 12.78 2.22
CA SER A 373 -18.41 12.44 1.28
C SER A 373 -18.37 13.35 0.06
N ALA A 374 -18.82 12.84 -1.09
CA ALA A 374 -18.99 13.59 -2.32
C ALA A 374 -20.29 13.19 -3.04
N GLU A 375 -20.92 14.15 -3.68
CA GLU A 375 -22.09 13.96 -4.53
C GLU A 375 -21.65 13.80 -5.98
N VAL A 376 -21.87 12.62 -6.55
CA VAL A 376 -21.52 12.27 -7.93
C VAL A 376 -22.78 12.31 -8.79
N LYS A 377 -22.76 13.14 -9.84
CA LYS A 377 -23.86 13.24 -10.81
C LYS A 377 -23.59 12.33 -12.01
N THR A 378 -24.28 11.20 -12.07
CA THR A 378 -24.20 10.25 -13.19
C THR A 378 -25.00 10.76 -14.41
N PRO A 379 -24.73 10.27 -15.63
CA PRO A 379 -25.47 10.68 -16.83
C PRO A 379 -26.95 10.25 -16.83
N PHE A 380 -27.29 9.26 -16.01
CA PHE A 380 -28.62 8.72 -15.83
C PHE A 380 -28.90 8.52 -14.34
N GLY A 381 -30.17 8.64 -13.95
CA GLY A 381 -30.61 8.54 -12.57
C GLY A 381 -30.26 9.78 -11.71
N PRO A 382 -30.68 9.78 -10.43
CA PRO A 382 -30.41 10.89 -9.51
C PRO A 382 -28.95 10.90 -9.02
N PRO A 383 -28.47 12.03 -8.45
CA PRO A 383 -27.14 12.12 -7.85
C PRO A 383 -26.93 11.07 -6.75
N ILE A 384 -25.70 10.54 -6.69
CA ILE A 384 -25.29 9.51 -5.75
C ILE A 384 -24.41 10.14 -4.67
N LEU A 385 -24.80 9.98 -3.41
CA LEU A 385 -23.98 10.41 -2.28
C LEU A 385 -23.00 9.32 -1.87
N CYS A 386 -21.71 9.56 -2.10
CA CYS A 386 -20.63 8.61 -1.89
C CYS A 386 -19.81 8.98 -0.65
N TYR A 387 -19.68 8.06 0.31
CA TYR A 387 -18.83 8.19 1.49
C TYR A 387 -17.58 7.31 1.31
N CYS A 388 -16.40 7.93 1.32
CA CYS A 388 -15.10 7.26 1.29
C CYS A 388 -14.53 7.23 2.71
N VAL A 389 -14.47 6.04 3.29
CA VAL A 389 -14.31 5.86 4.74
C VAL A 389 -13.06 5.05 5.07
N HIS A 390 -12.30 5.50 6.05
CA HIS A 390 -11.19 4.76 6.63
C HIS A 390 -11.23 4.88 8.16
N LEU A 391 -11.60 3.80 8.86
CA LEU A 391 -11.80 3.82 10.32
C LEU A 391 -10.52 3.53 11.11
N GLU A 392 -10.50 3.95 12.37
CA GLU A 392 -9.29 3.86 13.20
C GLU A 392 -8.96 2.42 13.58
N VAL A 393 -7.72 2.02 13.27
CA VAL A 393 -7.21 0.69 13.58
C VAL A 393 -6.84 0.55 15.05
N PHE A 394 -6.33 1.61 15.70
CA PHE A 394 -5.91 1.55 17.10
C PHE A 394 -7.07 1.81 18.07
N CYS A 395 -8.13 1.03 17.93
CA CYS A 395 -9.20 0.95 18.91
C CYS A 395 -9.86 -0.43 18.90
N GLY A 396 -10.82 -0.65 19.80
CA GLY A 396 -11.71 -1.81 19.74
C GLY A 396 -12.98 -1.54 18.95
N ILE A 397 -13.87 -2.54 18.90
CA ILE A 397 -15.17 -2.48 18.21
C ILE A 397 -15.95 -1.21 18.60
N THR A 398 -15.94 -0.84 19.88
CA THR A 398 -16.65 0.35 20.39
C THR A 398 -16.19 1.65 19.75
N GLY A 399 -14.89 1.79 19.49
CA GLY A 399 -14.33 3.00 18.89
C GLY A 399 -14.69 3.13 17.42
N ARG A 400 -14.52 2.05 16.65
CA ARG A 400 -14.91 2.03 15.24
C ARG A 400 -16.40 2.23 15.04
N ILE A 401 -17.24 1.61 15.87
CA ILE A 401 -18.69 1.84 15.83
C ILE A 401 -19.03 3.29 16.21
N ALA A 402 -18.29 3.93 17.11
CA ALA A 402 -18.52 5.34 17.43
C ALA A 402 -18.27 6.23 16.19
N GLN A 403 -17.13 6.06 15.51
CA GLN A 403 -16.84 6.77 14.25
C GLN A 403 -17.88 6.46 13.17
N PHE A 404 -18.17 5.17 12.95
CA PHE A 404 -19.14 4.75 11.94
C PHE A 404 -20.58 5.22 12.22
N SER A 405 -20.96 5.35 13.50
CA SER A 405 -22.28 5.86 13.87
C SER A 405 -22.50 7.30 13.45
N GLU A 406 -21.44 8.11 13.37
CA GLU A 406 -21.52 9.50 12.90
C GLU A 406 -21.79 9.54 11.40
N ILE A 407 -21.15 8.65 10.62
CA ILE A 407 -21.42 8.46 9.18
C ILE A 407 -22.87 8.00 8.97
N LEU A 408 -23.35 7.02 9.74
CA LEU A 408 -24.75 6.57 9.66
C LEU A 408 -25.74 7.69 10.02
N SER A 409 -25.41 8.54 10.99
CA SER A 409 -26.22 9.69 11.35
C SER A 409 -26.29 10.72 10.22
N ASP A 410 -25.15 11.03 9.57
CA ASP A 410 -25.12 11.92 8.41
C ASP A 410 -25.91 11.34 7.23
N ALA A 411 -25.69 10.07 6.91
CA ALA A 411 -26.42 9.36 5.86
C ALA A 411 -27.94 9.35 6.08
N THR A 412 -28.35 9.17 7.35
CA THR A 412 -29.77 9.25 7.76
C THR A 412 -30.31 10.66 7.58
N ALA A 413 -29.55 11.70 7.92
CA ALA A 413 -30.00 13.10 7.73
C ALA A 413 -30.23 13.45 6.26
N HIS A 414 -29.47 12.84 5.34
CA HIS A 414 -29.57 13.08 3.91
C HIS A 414 -30.51 12.11 3.17
N MET A 415 -31.13 11.15 3.86
CA MET A 415 -31.83 10.02 3.24
C MET A 415 -32.97 10.40 2.28
N ASN A 416 -33.60 11.56 2.49
CA ASN A 416 -34.71 12.08 1.68
C ASN A 416 -34.20 12.90 0.48
N THR A 417 -33.13 13.67 0.68
CA THR A 417 -32.51 14.49 -0.37
C THR A 417 -31.64 13.66 -1.31
N HIS A 418 -31.01 12.61 -0.78
CA HIS A 418 -30.08 11.72 -1.46
C HIS A 418 -30.50 10.27 -1.15
N PRO A 419 -31.52 9.75 -1.83
CA PRO A 419 -32.02 8.39 -1.59
C PRO A 419 -30.98 7.31 -1.97
N TYR A 420 -30.10 7.61 -2.91
CA TYR A 420 -29.07 6.72 -3.42
C TYR A 420 -27.72 7.05 -2.79
N GLN A 421 -27.20 6.11 -2.00
CA GLN A 421 -25.99 6.36 -1.21
C GLN A 421 -25.07 5.14 -1.21
N LEU A 422 -23.76 5.40 -1.15
CA LEU A 422 -22.69 4.40 -1.09
C LEU A 422 -21.78 4.72 0.11
N ILE A 423 -21.53 3.73 0.98
CA ILE A 423 -20.48 3.83 2.01
C ILE A 423 -19.43 2.77 1.73
N PHE A 424 -18.34 3.18 1.11
CA PHE A 424 -17.27 2.29 0.66
C PHE A 424 -16.00 2.64 1.42
N GLY A 425 -15.28 1.62 1.88
CA GLY A 425 -14.11 1.90 2.69
C GLY A 425 -13.50 0.71 3.40
N ASP A 426 -12.34 0.96 3.98
CA ASP A 426 -11.71 0.10 4.96
C ASP A 426 -12.23 0.46 6.36
N LEU A 427 -13.13 -0.38 6.87
CA LEU A 427 -13.72 -0.17 8.19
C LEU A 427 -12.87 -0.76 9.32
N ASN A 428 -11.70 -1.32 9.01
CA ASN A 428 -10.76 -1.88 9.97
C ASN A 428 -11.43 -2.86 10.95
N THR A 429 -12.36 -3.70 10.47
CA THR A 429 -13.08 -4.72 11.26
C THR A 429 -12.17 -5.90 11.66
N MET A 430 -11.19 -5.58 12.51
CA MET A 430 -9.97 -6.36 12.77
C MET A 430 -10.07 -7.36 13.93
N SER A 431 -11.05 -7.23 14.82
CA SER A 431 -11.10 -8.05 16.03
C SER A 431 -11.53 -9.50 15.75
N ARG A 432 -10.57 -10.35 15.35
CA ARG A 432 -10.69 -11.83 15.32
C ARG A 432 -9.36 -12.54 15.58
N SER A 433 -9.43 -13.84 15.88
CA SER A 433 -8.26 -14.70 16.08
C SER A 433 -7.19 -14.05 16.98
N ILE A 434 -5.92 -14.07 16.55
CA ILE A 434 -4.79 -13.50 17.30
C ILE A 434 -4.84 -11.98 17.44
N ALA A 435 -5.54 -11.24 16.57
CA ALA A 435 -5.64 -9.79 16.67
C ALA A 435 -6.37 -9.34 17.95
N ARG A 436 -7.20 -10.22 18.53
CA ARG A 436 -7.80 -10.01 19.86
C ARG A 436 -6.76 -9.84 20.95
N LEU A 437 -5.58 -10.43 20.81
CA LEU A 437 -4.51 -10.27 21.81
C LEU A 437 -3.79 -8.92 21.68
N SER A 438 -4.02 -8.18 20.59
CA SER A 438 -3.41 -6.86 20.37
C SER A 438 -3.90 -5.87 21.41
N HIS A 439 -2.95 -5.27 22.13
CA HIS A 439 -3.19 -4.17 23.06
C HIS A 439 -3.43 -2.82 22.36
N LEU A 440 -3.39 -2.78 21.02
CA LEU A 440 -3.61 -1.58 20.23
C LEU A 440 -4.91 -1.66 19.40
N CYS A 441 -5.18 -2.80 18.76
CA CYS A 441 -6.26 -2.93 17.76
C CYS A 441 -7.53 -3.64 18.27
N SER A 442 -7.57 -4.02 19.55
CA SER A 442 -8.70 -4.69 20.18
C SER A 442 -8.77 -4.30 21.65
N THR A 443 -8.78 -3.00 21.94
CA THR A 443 -8.53 -2.44 23.29
C THR A 443 -9.72 -2.53 24.26
N ASP A 444 -10.90 -2.86 23.77
CA ASP A 444 -12.12 -2.84 24.56
C ASP A 444 -12.60 -4.23 25.02
N GLN A 445 -13.70 -4.23 25.75
CA GLN A 445 -14.35 -5.43 26.27
C GLN A 445 -14.75 -6.44 25.19
N TYR A 446 -14.94 -6.01 23.94
CA TYR A 446 -15.31 -6.92 22.85
C TYR A 446 -14.15 -7.75 22.35
N ARG A 447 -12.91 -7.48 22.80
CA ARG A 447 -11.82 -8.46 22.75
C ARG A 447 -12.28 -9.84 23.24
N ILE A 448 -13.01 -9.85 24.36
CA ILE A 448 -13.50 -11.06 25.03
C ILE A 448 -14.97 -11.31 24.67
N LEU A 449 -15.81 -10.28 24.70
CA LEU A 449 -17.27 -10.44 24.55
C LEU A 449 -17.71 -10.78 23.12
N SER A 450 -16.83 -10.69 22.12
CA SER A 450 -17.09 -11.19 20.77
C SER A 450 -16.29 -12.45 20.43
N LEU A 451 -15.72 -13.16 21.43
CA LEU A 451 -15.08 -14.45 21.19
C LEU A 451 -16.04 -15.43 20.49
N GLY A 452 -15.51 -16.18 19.52
CA GLY A 452 -16.28 -17.10 18.69
C GLY A 452 -16.98 -16.44 17.48
N THR A 453 -16.80 -15.14 17.26
CA THR A 453 -17.25 -14.46 16.04
C THR A 453 -16.15 -13.54 15.50
N SER A 454 -16.12 -13.32 14.19
CA SER A 454 -15.32 -12.22 13.61
C SER A 454 -15.99 -10.88 13.92
N GLU A 455 -15.22 -9.80 13.91
CA GLU A 455 -15.79 -8.47 14.08
C GLU A 455 -16.78 -8.13 12.96
N SER A 456 -16.49 -8.49 11.72
CA SER A 456 -17.39 -8.27 10.58
C SER A 456 -18.73 -8.98 10.75
N VAL A 457 -18.76 -10.22 11.25
CA VAL A 457 -20.01 -10.90 11.60
C VAL A 457 -20.72 -10.23 12.76
N TRP A 458 -19.95 -9.75 13.76
CA TRP A 458 -20.51 -9.01 14.88
C TRP A 458 -21.20 -7.71 14.41
N TRP A 459 -20.56 -6.96 13.50
CA TRP A 459 -21.11 -5.75 12.88
C TRP A 459 -22.39 -6.04 12.10
N ASP A 460 -22.38 -7.06 11.23
CA ASP A 460 -23.57 -7.43 10.47
C ASP A 460 -24.75 -7.79 11.38
N LYS A 461 -24.46 -8.51 12.48
CA LYS A 461 -25.48 -8.97 13.42
C LYS A 461 -26.04 -7.89 14.32
N TYR A 462 -25.22 -6.97 14.85
CA TYR A 462 -25.66 -6.05 15.92
C TYR A 462 -25.80 -4.59 15.47
N LEU A 463 -25.08 -4.18 14.42
CA LEU A 463 -25.17 -2.84 13.86
C LEU A 463 -26.04 -2.85 12.60
N LEU A 464 -25.61 -3.57 11.56
CA LEU A 464 -26.25 -3.51 10.24
C LEU A 464 -27.62 -4.18 10.21
N SER A 465 -28.02 -4.91 11.25
CA SER A 465 -29.34 -5.52 11.35
C SER A 465 -30.41 -4.66 12.04
N TRP A 466 -30.02 -3.54 12.64
CA TRP A 466 -30.93 -2.63 13.31
C TRP A 466 -31.27 -1.46 12.41
N HIS A 467 -32.51 -1.40 11.92
CA HIS A 467 -32.99 -0.32 11.07
C HIS A 467 -33.31 0.93 11.90
N VAL A 468 -33.22 2.12 11.29
CA VAL A 468 -33.62 3.40 11.93
C VAL A 468 -35.06 3.36 12.48
N SER A 469 -35.95 2.62 11.83
CA SER A 469 -37.35 2.44 12.25
C SER A 469 -37.58 1.35 13.31
N ASP A 470 -36.54 0.62 13.75
CA ASP A 470 -36.67 -0.37 14.83
C ASP A 470 -36.72 0.29 16.23
N GLY A 471 -36.28 1.55 16.34
CA GLY A 471 -36.39 2.35 17.55
C GLY A 471 -35.45 3.56 17.57
N GLU A 472 -35.62 4.42 18.57
CA GLU A 472 -34.82 5.64 18.76
C GLU A 472 -33.33 5.37 19.09
N SER A 473 -33.02 4.18 19.59
CA SER A 473 -31.67 3.74 19.94
C SER A 473 -31.47 2.27 19.60
N ASN A 474 -30.26 1.89 19.19
CA ASN A 474 -29.93 0.52 18.85
C ASN A 474 -29.85 -0.38 20.10
N LEU A 475 -30.95 -1.09 20.38
CA LEU A 475 -31.05 -1.95 21.56
C LEU A 475 -30.25 -3.25 21.42
N LEU A 476 -29.89 -3.67 20.20
CA LEU A 476 -29.00 -4.82 19.98
C LEU A 476 -27.58 -4.52 20.46
N LEU A 477 -27.07 -3.33 20.14
CA LEU A 477 -25.80 -2.84 20.67
C LEU A 477 -25.88 -2.59 22.19
N GLU A 478 -26.96 -1.99 22.68
CA GLU A 478 -27.14 -1.72 24.12
C GLU A 478 -27.14 -3.02 24.96
N SER A 479 -27.82 -4.07 24.47
CA SER A 479 -27.96 -5.34 25.17
C SER A 479 -26.77 -6.29 25.01
N ARG A 480 -25.73 -5.91 24.24
CA ARG A 480 -24.62 -6.81 23.85
C ARG A 480 -25.10 -8.10 23.15
N GLY A 481 -26.30 -8.12 22.59
CA GLY A 481 -26.92 -9.35 22.07
C GLY A 481 -27.45 -10.33 23.13
N LEU A 482 -27.43 -9.99 24.42
CA LEU A 482 -28.06 -10.79 25.49
C LEU A 482 -29.55 -10.42 25.58
N GLY A 483 -30.38 -11.11 24.78
CA GLY A 483 -31.82 -10.82 24.63
C GLY A 483 -32.61 -10.71 25.94
N TYR A 484 -32.16 -11.36 27.02
CA TYR A 484 -32.81 -11.32 28.35
C TYR A 484 -32.80 -9.94 29.03
N PHE A 485 -31.88 -9.03 28.69
CA PHE A 485 -31.84 -7.69 29.30
C PHE A 485 -32.68 -6.65 28.52
N SER A 486 -33.05 -6.93 27.27
CA SER A 486 -33.85 -6.00 26.46
C SER A 486 -35.22 -5.67 27.09
N SER A 487 -35.82 -6.62 27.82
CA SER A 487 -37.08 -6.44 28.55
C SER A 487 -36.91 -5.63 29.84
N LEU A 488 -35.75 -5.74 30.51
CA LEU A 488 -35.40 -4.96 31.71
C LEU A 488 -35.15 -3.49 31.38
N PHE A 489 -34.50 -3.18 30.25
CA PHE A 489 -34.27 -1.80 29.81
C PHE A 489 -35.52 -1.11 29.26
N LYS A 490 -36.44 -1.85 28.61
CA LYS A 490 -37.78 -1.32 28.24
C LYS A 490 -38.59 -0.87 29.46
N ARG A 491 -38.40 -1.52 30.61
CA ARG A 491 -39.21 -1.29 31.83
C ARG A 491 -38.76 -0.07 32.64
N ASN A 492 -37.51 0.39 32.46
CA ASN A 492 -36.97 1.56 33.17
C ASN A 492 -37.25 2.91 32.48
N LYS A 493 -37.58 2.93 31.18
CA LYS A 493 -37.98 4.17 30.48
C LYS A 493 -39.41 4.61 30.83
N ASN A 494 -40.33 3.67 31.10
CA ASN A 494 -41.71 4.01 31.48
C ASN A 494 -41.83 4.65 32.88
N ASN A 495 -40.82 4.54 33.74
CA ASN A 495 -40.81 5.17 35.08
C ASN A 495 -40.16 6.56 35.12
N VAL A 496 -39.58 7.04 34.00
CA VAL A 496 -38.95 8.38 33.93
C VAL A 496 -39.86 9.40 33.23
N ALA A 497 -40.93 8.94 32.54
CA ALA A 497 -41.84 9.79 31.79
C ALA A 497 -42.91 10.52 32.65
N SER A 498 -42.81 10.51 33.99
CA SER A 498 -43.86 11.09 34.85
C SER A 498 -43.42 12.24 35.77
N ASN A 499 -42.22 12.81 35.62
CA ASN A 499 -41.84 14.01 36.39
C ASN A 499 -40.86 14.89 35.60
N SER A 500 -41.38 15.84 34.84
CA SER A 500 -40.62 17.02 34.43
C SER A 500 -41.57 18.21 34.24
N SER A 501 -41.73 18.99 35.31
CA SER A 501 -42.19 20.38 35.23
C SER A 501 -40.98 21.30 35.13
N SER A 502 -40.97 22.09 34.06
CA SER A 502 -40.47 23.46 33.89
C SER A 502 -39.15 23.90 34.52
N ASP A 503 -38.29 24.38 33.62
CA ASP A 503 -37.50 25.61 33.71
C ASP A 503 -36.54 25.75 34.89
N ASP A 504 -35.27 25.47 34.60
CA ASP A 504 -34.08 26.23 35.01
C ASP A 504 -32.88 25.28 34.88
N ASN A 505 -32.03 25.45 33.86
CA ASN A 505 -30.57 25.18 33.87
C ASN A 505 -30.00 25.07 32.44
N GLU A 506 -29.91 26.20 31.74
CA GLU A 506 -29.16 26.31 30.47
C GLU A 506 -27.64 26.50 30.70
N GLN A 507 -27.16 26.35 31.94
CA GLN A 507 -25.74 26.50 32.33
C GLN A 507 -25.10 25.26 32.98
N LEU A 508 -25.75 24.09 32.95
CA LEU A 508 -25.22 22.83 33.52
C LEU A 508 -24.95 21.72 32.49
N VAL A 509 -24.94 22.02 31.18
CA VAL A 509 -24.82 20.99 30.12
C VAL A 509 -23.37 20.62 29.78
N GLU A 510 -22.37 21.37 30.26
CA GLU A 510 -20.96 21.14 29.88
C GLU A 510 -20.20 20.09 30.71
N ASN A 511 -20.81 19.52 31.76
CA ASN A 511 -20.17 18.50 32.61
C ASN A 511 -20.99 17.20 32.76
N ALA A 512 -21.80 16.85 31.76
CA ALA A 512 -22.44 15.54 31.72
C ALA A 512 -21.38 14.48 31.42
N VAL A 513 -20.87 13.81 32.47
CA VAL A 513 -20.16 12.53 32.37
C VAL A 513 -20.93 11.65 31.38
N VAL A 514 -20.36 11.46 30.19
CA VAL A 514 -21.01 10.70 29.12
C VAL A 514 -21.25 9.29 29.65
N LYS A 515 -22.50 8.99 30.03
CA LYS A 515 -22.85 7.76 30.73
C LYS A 515 -22.73 6.59 29.77
N LYS A 516 -21.56 5.94 29.75
CA LYS A 516 -21.34 4.68 29.02
C LYS A 516 -22.27 3.61 29.60
N THR A 517 -23.01 2.93 28.73
CA THR A 517 -23.84 1.80 29.12
C THR A 517 -22.94 0.61 29.51
N LEU A 518 -23.55 -0.45 30.03
CA LEU A 518 -22.85 -1.71 30.26
C LEU A 518 -22.24 -2.23 28.94
N SER A 519 -22.85 -2.01 27.78
CA SER A 519 -22.26 -2.37 26.48
C SER A 519 -21.07 -1.50 26.03
N GLY A 520 -20.61 -0.55 26.85
CA GLY A 520 -19.44 0.27 26.55
C GLY A 520 -19.72 1.45 25.62
N PHE A 521 -20.88 1.44 24.95
CA PHE A 521 -21.34 2.51 24.08
C PHE A 521 -21.97 3.65 24.90
N THR A 522 -21.86 4.87 24.39
CA THR A 522 -22.56 6.03 24.93
C THR A 522 -23.98 6.07 24.39
N THR A 523 -24.90 6.77 25.07
CA THR A 523 -26.26 6.95 24.57
C THR A 523 -26.30 7.69 23.22
N SER A 524 -25.37 8.63 22.99
CA SER A 524 -25.26 9.31 21.69
C SER A 524 -24.89 8.35 20.56
N VAL A 525 -23.89 7.50 20.78
CA VAL A 525 -23.50 6.46 19.81
C VAL A 525 -24.65 5.51 19.55
N LEU A 526 -25.37 5.05 20.59
CA LEU A 526 -26.52 4.14 20.40
C LEU A 526 -27.67 4.76 19.60
N ARG A 527 -27.88 6.08 19.68
CA ARG A 527 -28.89 6.80 18.88
C ARG A 527 -28.44 7.01 17.43
N ALA A 528 -27.14 7.21 17.23
CA ALA A 528 -26.54 7.41 15.90
C ALA A 528 -26.32 6.09 15.14
N ALA A 529 -26.00 4.99 15.86
CA ALA A 529 -25.67 3.67 15.31
C ALA A 529 -26.90 2.88 14.86
N ARG A 530 -27.70 3.45 13.96
CA ARG A 530 -28.89 2.83 13.37
C ARG A 530 -28.79 2.86 11.85
N ASN A 531 -29.11 1.75 11.20
CA ASN A 531 -28.91 1.59 9.76
C ASN A 531 -30.10 2.18 8.96
N PRO A 532 -29.90 3.21 8.10
CA PRO A 532 -30.97 3.81 7.28
C PRO A 532 -31.33 3.01 6.01
N GLY A 533 -30.88 1.74 5.93
CA GLY A 533 -31.21 0.83 4.83
C GLY A 533 -30.02 0.42 3.97
N PHE A 534 -28.79 0.52 4.48
CA PHE A 534 -27.61 -0.02 3.81
C PHE A 534 -27.50 -1.54 3.95
N TYR A 535 -27.05 -2.21 2.90
CA TYR A 535 -26.65 -3.61 2.96
C TYR A 535 -25.31 -3.84 2.27
N ASP A 536 -24.58 -4.86 2.70
CA ASP A 536 -23.34 -5.32 2.07
C ASP A 536 -23.64 -6.59 1.26
N PRO A 537 -23.23 -6.69 -0.02
CA PRO A 537 -23.49 -7.87 -0.82
C PRO A 537 -22.44 -9.00 -0.59
N TRP A 538 -21.51 -8.81 0.35
CA TRP A 538 -20.44 -9.77 0.69
C TRP A 538 -20.75 -10.54 1.97
N ASN A 539 -20.16 -11.73 2.09
CA ASN A 539 -20.26 -12.52 3.31
C ASN A 539 -19.35 -11.94 4.39
N PRO A 540 -19.87 -11.60 5.58
CA PRO A 540 -19.04 -11.01 6.62
C PRO A 540 -17.96 -11.95 7.17
N GLU A 541 -18.09 -13.28 7.05
CA GLU A 541 -17.07 -14.24 7.55
C GLU A 541 -16.15 -14.76 6.44
N ARG A 542 -16.69 -15.03 5.25
CA ARG A 542 -15.99 -15.77 4.19
C ARG A 542 -15.29 -14.86 3.16
N ASP A 543 -15.85 -13.68 2.90
CA ASP A 543 -15.31 -12.76 1.89
C ASP A 543 -14.18 -11.94 2.53
N ILE A 544 -13.05 -12.60 2.78
CA ILE A 544 -11.83 -12.05 3.39
C ILE A 544 -11.12 -11.13 2.40
N THR A 545 -10.80 -9.92 2.86
CA THR A 545 -10.18 -8.86 2.05
C THR A 545 -8.74 -8.55 2.45
N LEU A 546 -8.34 -8.90 3.68
CA LEU A 546 -6.96 -8.81 4.15
C LEU A 546 -6.44 -10.19 4.56
N HIS A 547 -5.23 -10.53 4.10
CA HIS A 547 -4.46 -11.67 4.58
C HIS A 547 -3.04 -11.21 4.84
N LEU A 548 -2.52 -11.49 6.05
CA LEU A 548 -1.18 -11.10 6.43
C LEU A 548 -0.27 -12.34 6.55
N PRO A 549 0.48 -12.72 5.49
CA PRO A 549 1.42 -13.83 5.52
C PRO A 549 2.47 -13.72 6.63
N LYS A 550 2.83 -12.49 6.99
CA LYS A 550 3.83 -12.16 8.03
C LYS A 550 3.47 -12.68 9.42
N TYR A 551 2.20 -13.00 9.67
CA TYR A 551 1.75 -13.67 10.90
C TYR A 551 1.57 -15.17 10.68
N PHE A 552 2.44 -15.81 9.89
CA PHE A 552 2.33 -17.23 9.50
C PHE A 552 0.98 -17.58 8.86
N GLY A 553 0.33 -16.61 8.22
CA GLY A 553 -1.04 -16.75 7.67
C GLY A 553 -2.16 -16.84 8.73
N LEU A 554 -1.85 -16.67 10.02
CA LEU A 554 -2.78 -16.84 11.14
C LEU A 554 -3.80 -15.70 11.26
N TYR A 555 -3.62 -14.62 10.51
CA TYR A 555 -4.55 -13.49 10.50
C TYR A 555 -5.10 -13.22 9.10
N ARG A 556 -6.43 -13.31 9.01
CA ARG A 556 -7.28 -13.06 7.85
C ARG A 556 -8.52 -12.37 8.34
N ALA A 557 -9.02 -11.33 7.69
CA ALA A 557 -10.28 -10.69 8.05
C ALA A 557 -10.92 -9.98 6.86
N LYS A 558 -12.24 -9.74 6.94
CA LYS A 558 -12.92 -8.77 6.11
C LYS A 558 -12.76 -7.42 6.79
N LEU A 559 -12.10 -6.50 6.11
CA LEU A 559 -11.89 -5.12 6.55
C LEU A 559 -12.67 -4.15 5.67
N ASP A 560 -12.77 -4.50 4.40
CA ASP A 560 -13.30 -3.65 3.33
C ASP A 560 -14.78 -3.93 3.09
N TRP A 561 -15.55 -2.86 2.84
CA TRP A 561 -17.01 -2.92 2.71
C TRP A 561 -17.52 -2.11 1.52
N THR A 562 -18.64 -2.57 0.92
CA THR A 562 -19.37 -1.82 -0.12
C THR A 562 -20.84 -1.73 0.30
N LEU A 563 -21.12 -0.88 1.28
CA LEU A 563 -22.48 -0.70 1.78
C LEU A 563 -23.27 0.15 0.80
N VAL A 564 -24.38 -0.38 0.29
CA VAL A 564 -25.22 0.27 -0.72
C VAL A 564 -26.63 0.50 -0.19
N ARG A 565 -27.22 1.64 -0.57
CA ARG A 565 -28.61 2.01 -0.25
C ARG A 565 -29.30 2.56 -1.50
N GLY A 566 -30.52 2.07 -1.75
CA GLY A 566 -31.33 2.47 -2.91
C GLY A 566 -30.91 1.79 -4.22
N PHE A 567 -30.06 0.77 -4.18
CA PHE A 567 -29.58 0.09 -5.38
C PHE A 567 -29.90 -1.40 -5.32
N ASP A 568 -30.14 -1.99 -6.49
CA ASP A 568 -29.89 -3.40 -6.70
C ASP A 568 -28.42 -3.63 -7.05
N VAL A 569 -27.81 -4.65 -6.44
CA VAL A 569 -26.49 -5.13 -6.85
C VAL A 569 -26.72 -6.26 -7.83
N VAL A 570 -26.55 -5.99 -9.12
CA VAL A 570 -26.78 -7.01 -10.16
C VAL A 570 -25.57 -7.88 -10.41
N LYS A 571 -24.36 -7.37 -10.14
CA LYS A 571 -23.11 -8.13 -10.23
C LYS A 571 -22.14 -7.67 -9.15
N ARG A 572 -21.31 -8.58 -8.66
CA ARG A 572 -20.17 -8.28 -7.80
C ARG A 572 -18.99 -9.19 -8.10
N TRP A 573 -17.77 -8.69 -7.94
CA TRP A 573 -16.55 -9.50 -8.00
C TRP A 573 -15.43 -8.87 -7.17
N MET A 574 -14.48 -9.71 -6.78
CA MET A 574 -13.33 -9.37 -5.96
C MET A 574 -12.07 -9.76 -6.74
N GLY A 575 -10.95 -9.11 -6.47
CA GLY A 575 -9.67 -9.53 -7.06
C GLY A 575 -8.47 -9.07 -6.24
N ASN A 576 -7.28 -9.03 -6.88
CA ASN A 576 -5.99 -8.95 -6.18
C ASN A 576 -5.83 -10.12 -5.17
N HIS A 577 -6.22 -11.33 -5.58
CA HIS A 577 -6.20 -12.53 -4.74
C HIS A 577 -4.78 -12.98 -4.35
N ASP A 578 -3.78 -12.55 -5.10
CA ASP A 578 -2.36 -12.78 -4.85
C ASP A 578 -1.72 -11.70 -3.95
N TYR A 579 -2.46 -10.65 -3.61
CA TYR A 579 -2.01 -9.52 -2.79
C TYR A 579 -0.75 -8.82 -3.34
N ASN A 580 -0.55 -8.88 -4.66
CA ASN A 580 0.67 -8.38 -5.28
C ASN A 580 0.63 -6.88 -5.62
N ALA A 581 -0.57 -6.29 -5.68
CA ALA A 581 -0.77 -4.86 -5.92
C ALA A 581 -1.02 -4.07 -4.61
N SER A 582 -1.69 -4.70 -3.65
CA SER A 582 -1.97 -4.18 -2.30
C SER A 582 -2.16 -5.40 -1.37
N ASP A 583 -1.94 -5.28 -0.08
CA ASP A 583 -2.33 -6.29 0.90
C ASP A 583 -3.85 -6.38 1.13
N HIS A 584 -4.62 -5.48 0.51
CA HIS A 584 -6.08 -5.55 0.43
C HIS A 584 -6.57 -6.00 -0.95
N LYS A 585 -7.59 -6.86 -0.95
CA LYS A 585 -8.40 -7.15 -2.13
C LYS A 585 -9.31 -5.98 -2.44
N TYR A 586 -9.54 -5.71 -3.72
CA TYR A 586 -10.58 -4.77 -4.15
C TYR A 586 -11.96 -5.43 -4.15
N LEU A 587 -13.00 -4.63 -3.90
CA LEU A 587 -14.40 -5.03 -3.99
C LEU A 587 -15.10 -4.22 -5.07
N MET A 588 -15.65 -4.90 -6.07
CA MET A 588 -16.39 -4.26 -7.16
C MET A 588 -17.85 -4.70 -7.17
N VAL A 589 -18.74 -3.72 -7.34
CA VAL A 589 -20.19 -3.92 -7.48
C VAL A 589 -20.70 -3.20 -8.72
N ALA A 590 -21.68 -3.82 -9.40
CA ALA A 590 -22.42 -3.21 -10.49
C ALA A 590 -23.84 -2.93 -9.99
N LEU A 591 -24.25 -1.66 -10.07
CA LEU A 591 -25.44 -1.14 -9.40
C LEU A 591 -26.50 -0.69 -10.40
N GLU A 592 -27.75 -1.05 -10.14
CA GLU A 592 -28.92 -0.49 -10.80
C GLU A 592 -29.74 0.29 -9.75
N PHE A 593 -30.29 1.43 -10.14
CA PHE A 593 -31.16 2.21 -9.26
C PHE A 593 -32.43 1.41 -8.96
N ASP A 594 -32.85 1.33 -7.70
CA ASP A 594 -34.20 0.87 -7.37
C ASP A 594 -35.18 1.97 -7.85
N LEU A 595 -35.71 1.83 -9.08
CA LEU A 595 -36.69 2.72 -9.73
C LEU A 595 -38.07 2.03 -9.81
N ASN A 596 -39.15 2.82 -9.71
CA ASN A 596 -40.51 2.30 -9.80
C ASN A 596 -40.96 2.21 -11.27
N ASP A 597 -42.14 1.64 -11.54
CA ASP A 597 -42.68 1.44 -12.90
C ASP A 597 -42.82 2.73 -13.75
N ASN A 598 -42.63 3.93 -13.15
CA ASN A 598 -42.65 5.24 -13.82
C ASN A 598 -41.27 5.91 -13.85
N ASP A 599 -40.17 5.18 -13.65
CA ASP A 599 -38.79 5.69 -13.54
C ASP A 599 -38.59 6.77 -12.45
N ASN A 600 -39.53 6.87 -11.50
CA ASN A 600 -39.39 7.71 -10.32
C ASN A 600 -38.69 6.94 -9.20
N VAL A 601 -38.03 7.67 -8.30
CA VAL A 601 -37.33 7.13 -7.13
C VAL A 601 -38.26 6.18 -6.35
N VAL A 602 -37.90 4.89 -6.26
CA VAL A 602 -38.52 4.00 -5.27
C VAL A 602 -38.02 4.49 -3.93
N VAL A 603 -38.90 5.12 -3.14
CA VAL A 603 -39.69 4.39 -2.14
C VAL A 603 -40.86 5.27 -1.66
N ASP A 604 -42.11 4.93 -1.99
CA ASP A 604 -43.31 5.70 -1.59
C ASP A 604 -43.56 5.73 -0.06
N SER A 605 -42.83 4.94 0.74
CA SER A 605 -42.86 5.01 2.22
C SER A 605 -41.66 4.32 2.89
N GLU A 606 -41.28 4.75 4.09
CA GLU A 606 -40.21 4.15 4.91
C GLU A 606 -40.40 2.63 5.16
N ALA A 607 -41.65 2.16 5.22
CA ALA A 607 -41.97 0.76 5.41
C ALA A 607 -41.51 -0.12 4.23
N VAL A 608 -41.72 0.36 3.00
CA VAL A 608 -41.27 -0.35 1.78
C VAL A 608 -39.75 -0.35 1.71
N ALA A 609 -39.09 0.76 2.09
CA ALA A 609 -37.63 0.87 2.09
C ALA A 609 -37.01 -0.20 2.99
N LYS A 610 -37.57 -0.34 4.19
CA LYS A 610 -37.18 -1.38 5.15
C LYS A 610 -37.41 -2.78 4.60
N GLN A 611 -38.53 -3.01 3.90
CA GLN A 611 -38.83 -4.33 3.33
C GLN A 611 -37.84 -4.70 2.23
N VAL A 612 -37.54 -3.77 1.31
CA VAL A 612 -36.54 -3.96 0.24
C VAL A 612 -35.18 -4.25 0.86
N TRP A 613 -34.71 -3.39 1.77
CA TRP A 613 -33.46 -3.58 2.50
C TRP A 613 -33.38 -4.95 3.20
N SER A 614 -34.42 -5.34 3.94
CA SER A 614 -34.45 -6.63 4.63
C SER A 614 -34.38 -7.80 3.65
N SER A 615 -35.04 -7.68 2.49
CA SER A 615 -35.04 -8.69 1.45
C SER A 615 -33.66 -8.82 0.79
N ARG A 616 -32.99 -7.70 0.48
CA ARG A 616 -31.61 -7.68 -0.07
C ARG A 616 -30.61 -8.32 0.89
N ARG A 617 -30.68 -8.00 2.19
CA ARG A 617 -29.82 -8.62 3.21
C ARG A 617 -30.01 -10.13 3.28
N LYS A 618 -31.25 -10.61 3.28
CA LYS A 618 -31.55 -12.06 3.28
C LYS A 618 -31.03 -12.73 2.01
N TYR A 619 -31.30 -12.12 0.85
CA TYR A 619 -30.87 -12.62 -0.46
C TYR A 619 -29.34 -12.84 -0.52
N TRP A 620 -28.55 -11.85 -0.12
CA TRP A 620 -27.09 -11.95 -0.14
C TRP A 620 -26.53 -12.86 0.95
N ALA A 621 -27.17 -12.91 2.13
CA ALA A 621 -26.81 -13.85 3.19
C ALA A 621 -27.06 -15.32 2.77
N GLU A 622 -28.05 -15.61 1.93
CA GLU A 622 -28.32 -16.96 1.42
C GLU A 622 -27.39 -17.36 0.27
N ARG A 623 -27.19 -16.46 -0.70
CA ARG A 623 -26.31 -16.70 -1.86
C ARG A 623 -24.87 -16.95 -1.46
N THR A 624 -24.38 -16.28 -0.42
CA THR A 624 -23.02 -16.47 0.09
C THR A 624 -22.83 -17.79 0.86
N LYS A 625 -23.91 -18.42 1.34
CA LYS A 625 -23.85 -19.72 2.03
C LYS A 625 -23.69 -20.90 1.07
N ARG A 626 -24.29 -20.82 -0.12
CA ARG A 626 -24.42 -21.94 -1.07
C ARG A 626 -23.20 -22.21 -1.95
N GLY A 627 -22.09 -21.47 -1.80
CA GLY A 627 -20.93 -21.59 -2.68
C GLY A 627 -21.31 -21.14 -4.09
N TRP A 628 -21.03 -19.89 -4.44
CA TRP A 628 -21.39 -19.35 -5.74
C TRP A 628 -20.51 -19.98 -6.83
N LYS A 629 -21.08 -20.83 -7.70
CA LYS A 629 -20.48 -21.22 -8.98
C LYS A 629 -20.72 -20.10 -10.00
N ILE A 630 -19.65 -19.59 -10.61
CA ILE A 630 -19.71 -18.57 -11.67
C ILE A 630 -19.96 -19.27 -13.01
N ARG A 631 -20.94 -18.79 -13.80
CA ARG A 631 -20.94 -19.04 -15.25
C ARG A 631 -19.94 -18.11 -15.91
N ASN A 632 -18.88 -18.66 -16.50
CA ASN A 632 -17.92 -17.87 -17.27
C ASN A 632 -18.54 -17.36 -18.58
N VAL A 633 -17.91 -16.33 -19.17
CA VAL A 633 -18.32 -15.61 -20.40
C VAL A 633 -18.43 -16.53 -21.65
N ARG A 634 -18.07 -17.81 -21.53
CA ARG A 634 -18.17 -18.84 -22.59
C ARG A 634 -19.25 -19.91 -22.36
N GLY A 635 -20.00 -19.85 -21.26
CA GLY A 635 -21.12 -20.78 -21.02
C GLY A 635 -20.74 -22.14 -20.43
N ASP A 636 -19.46 -22.42 -20.16
CA ASP A 636 -19.05 -23.68 -19.54
C ASP A 636 -19.08 -23.60 -18.00
N GLU A 637 -19.63 -24.65 -17.38
CA GLU A 637 -19.74 -24.83 -15.93
C GLU A 637 -18.45 -25.45 -15.36
N GLU A 638 -17.70 -24.70 -14.55
CA GLU A 638 -16.62 -25.26 -13.72
C GLU A 638 -16.87 -25.02 -12.23
N ASP A 639 -16.60 -26.06 -11.45
CA ASP A 639 -16.83 -26.14 -10.01
C ASP A 639 -15.59 -25.63 -9.25
N TYR A 640 -15.61 -24.37 -8.81
CA TYR A 640 -14.43 -23.73 -8.21
C TYR A 640 -14.16 -24.15 -6.74
N ASN A 641 -14.97 -25.04 -6.16
CA ASN A 641 -14.82 -25.53 -4.79
C ASN A 641 -13.94 -26.79 -4.66
N SER A 642 -13.30 -27.26 -5.73
CA SER A 642 -12.40 -28.43 -5.67
C SER A 642 -11.00 -28.10 -5.10
N VAL A 643 -10.65 -26.82 -4.94
CA VAL A 643 -9.33 -26.41 -4.42
C VAL A 643 -9.34 -26.11 -2.91
N GLU A 644 -10.49 -25.82 -2.30
CA GLU A 644 -10.56 -25.49 -0.86
C GLU A 644 -10.65 -26.70 0.07
N ASN A 645 -10.93 -27.91 -0.43
CA ASN A 645 -11.09 -29.11 0.41
C ASN A 645 -9.80 -29.93 0.63
N ASP A 646 -8.69 -29.59 -0.05
CA ASP A 646 -7.42 -30.30 0.15
C ASP A 646 -6.62 -29.78 1.35
N ASP A 647 -6.80 -28.51 1.75
CA ASP A 647 -6.05 -27.90 2.86
C ASP A 647 -6.59 -28.29 4.26
N GLU A 648 -7.89 -28.58 4.42
CA GLU A 648 -8.43 -29.10 5.70
C GLU A 648 -7.89 -30.51 6.02
N ASN A 649 -7.53 -31.29 5.00
CA ASN A 649 -6.93 -32.62 5.19
C ASN A 649 -5.42 -32.56 5.45
N ASP A 650 -4.73 -31.51 5.02
CA ASP A 650 -3.31 -31.30 5.31
C ASP A 650 -3.08 -30.69 6.70
N GLU A 651 -4.02 -29.89 7.23
CA GLU A 651 -3.97 -29.45 8.63
C GLU A 651 -4.00 -30.63 9.60
N LYS A 652 -4.87 -31.64 9.41
CA LYS A 652 -4.88 -32.84 10.27
C LYS A 652 -3.60 -33.68 10.18
N LYS A 653 -2.86 -33.62 9.06
CA LYS A 653 -1.59 -34.33 8.88
C LYS A 653 -0.39 -33.53 9.41
N SER A 654 -0.50 -32.21 9.47
CA SER A 654 0.54 -31.30 9.98
C SER A 654 0.68 -31.37 11.51
N TRP A 655 -0.42 -31.54 12.25
CA TRP A 655 -0.39 -31.70 13.72
C TRP A 655 0.37 -32.96 14.20
N LEU A 656 0.55 -33.97 13.34
CA LEU A 656 1.26 -35.23 13.67
C LEU A 656 2.75 -35.23 13.29
N ARG A 657 3.29 -34.15 12.71
CA ARG A 657 4.72 -34.08 12.29
C ARG A 657 5.57 -33.05 13.03
N VAL A 658 5.02 -32.38 14.05
CA VAL A 658 5.76 -31.43 14.90
C VAL A 658 6.52 -32.14 16.06
N PHE A 659 6.52 -33.47 16.09
CA PHE A 659 7.29 -34.27 17.07
C PHE A 659 8.31 -35.25 16.48
N ASP A 660 8.79 -35.06 15.24
CA ASP A 660 9.91 -35.86 14.74
C ASP A 660 10.88 -35.02 13.90
N ALA A 661 11.98 -34.59 14.54
CA ALA A 661 13.22 -34.20 13.88
C ALA A 661 14.37 -35.09 14.43
N PRO A 662 15.33 -35.49 13.58
CA PRO A 662 16.18 -36.65 13.81
C PRO A 662 17.37 -36.34 14.73
N GLY A 663 17.69 -37.31 15.59
CA GLY A 663 19.01 -37.42 16.22
C GLY A 663 18.96 -37.51 17.74
N LEU A 664 18.64 -38.69 18.27
CA LEU A 664 19.15 -39.22 19.53
C LEU A 664 18.97 -40.75 19.53
N SER A 665 19.93 -41.45 20.13
CA SER A 665 20.28 -42.85 19.93
C SER A 665 19.16 -43.87 20.18
N LYS A 666 19.16 -44.92 19.34
CA LYS A 666 18.42 -46.18 19.52
C LYS A 666 18.75 -46.85 20.85
N ASN A 667 17.74 -47.19 21.65
CA ASN A 667 17.67 -48.48 22.33
C ASN A 667 16.19 -48.88 22.59
N PRO A 668 15.79 -50.14 22.35
CA PRO A 668 14.39 -50.54 22.34
C PRO A 668 13.97 -51.11 23.70
N LEU A 669 12.88 -50.60 24.29
CA LEU A 669 12.17 -51.32 25.35
C LEU A 669 10.66 -51.24 25.14
N ASN A 670 10.11 -52.44 24.88
CA ASN A 670 8.76 -52.96 25.01
C ASN A 670 7.56 -51.99 25.00
N ARG A 671 6.77 -52.12 23.93
CA ARG A 671 5.31 -51.97 23.98
C ARG A 671 4.73 -53.20 24.64
N ASP A 672 4.08 -53.02 25.78
CA ASP A 672 2.82 -53.69 26.13
C ASP A 672 2.26 -53.04 27.40
N SER A 673 0.92 -52.97 27.47
CA SER A 673 0.06 -52.52 28.57
C SER A 673 -0.21 -51.00 28.69
N PHE A 674 -1.42 -50.57 28.30
CA PHE A 674 -2.55 -50.36 29.23
C PHE A 674 -3.75 -49.66 28.54
N GLN A 675 -4.95 -50.15 28.87
CA GLN A 675 -6.28 -49.75 28.40
C GLN A 675 -6.76 -48.40 28.98
N PRO A 676 -7.79 -47.75 28.39
CA PRO A 676 -8.30 -46.47 28.86
C PRO A 676 -9.32 -46.65 30.00
N LEU A 677 -9.21 -45.82 31.03
CA LEU A 677 -10.22 -45.68 32.08
C LEU A 677 -10.94 -44.34 31.92
N ASN A 678 -12.22 -44.44 31.56
CA ASN A 678 -13.25 -43.45 31.84
C ASN A 678 -13.36 -43.27 33.34
N GLU A 679 -13.34 -42.04 33.84
CA GLU A 679 -14.12 -41.70 35.03
C GLU A 679 -14.39 -40.20 35.13
N ARG A 680 -15.50 -39.90 35.80
CA ARG A 680 -16.29 -38.68 35.73
C ARG A 680 -16.40 -38.10 37.15
N ILE A 681 -16.68 -36.79 37.23
CA ILE A 681 -17.27 -35.98 38.35
C ILE A 681 -16.41 -35.74 39.62
N PRO A 682 -16.68 -34.76 40.53
CA PRO A 682 -17.56 -33.55 40.50
C PRO A 682 -16.96 -32.26 41.18
N GLY A 683 -17.69 -31.11 41.17
CA GLY A 683 -17.57 -30.03 42.19
C GLY A 683 -18.53 -30.27 43.38
N PRO A 684 -18.86 -29.31 44.31
CA PRO A 684 -18.45 -27.91 44.52
C PRO A 684 -18.14 -27.51 46.02
N THR A 685 -17.85 -26.22 46.25
CA THR A 685 -18.09 -25.37 47.47
C THR A 685 -17.20 -25.43 48.75
N ALA A 686 -16.69 -24.22 49.08
CA ALA A 686 -16.58 -23.55 50.39
C ALA A 686 -15.77 -24.15 51.56
N LEU A 687 -14.73 -23.43 52.01
CA LEU A 687 -14.52 -23.13 53.43
C LEU A 687 -13.66 -21.87 53.64
N ALA A 688 -14.08 -21.02 54.58
CA ALA A 688 -13.40 -19.83 55.03
C ALA A 688 -12.86 -20.01 56.47
N LYS A 689 -11.91 -19.14 56.84
CA LYS A 689 -11.40 -18.77 58.18
C LYS A 689 -10.29 -19.64 58.83
N ALA A 690 -9.13 -19.01 59.00
CA ALA A 690 -8.44 -18.91 60.30
C ALA A 690 -7.50 -17.68 60.30
N GLN A 691 -7.54 -16.90 61.38
CA GLN A 691 -6.76 -15.67 61.66
C GLN A 691 -5.50 -16.00 62.48
N GLY A 692 -4.45 -15.16 62.43
CA GLY A 692 -3.50 -15.01 63.56
C GLY A 692 -2.01 -14.71 63.28
N VAL A 693 -1.67 -13.43 63.10
CA VAL A 693 -0.59 -12.58 63.71
C VAL A 693 0.85 -13.10 63.99
N ALA A 694 1.82 -12.18 63.71
CA ALA A 694 3.24 -12.04 64.15
C ALA A 694 4.31 -12.83 63.35
N GLN A 695 5.49 -12.31 62.95
CA GLN A 695 6.30 -11.13 63.28
C GLN A 695 7.36 -10.90 62.18
N ASN A 696 7.97 -9.70 62.13
CA ASN A 696 9.03 -9.27 61.21
C ASN A 696 10.38 -10.00 61.42
N GLU A 697 11.09 -10.36 60.34
CA GLU A 697 12.45 -9.86 59.98
C GLU A 697 12.96 -10.47 58.65
N PRO A 698 13.91 -9.82 57.94
CA PRO A 698 14.14 -10.03 56.51
C PRO A 698 15.33 -10.97 56.21
N LEU A 699 15.19 -11.90 55.28
CA LEU A 699 16.32 -12.66 54.73
C LEU A 699 16.15 -12.96 53.22
N GLN A 700 17.28 -12.87 52.54
CA GLN A 700 17.48 -12.85 51.09
C GLN A 700 17.31 -14.20 50.38
N LYS A 701 16.93 -14.10 49.09
CA LYS A 701 17.25 -14.94 47.91
C LYS A 701 16.87 -16.45 47.90
N GLY A 702 16.04 -16.83 46.91
CA GLY A 702 16.08 -18.17 46.27
C GLY A 702 14.86 -18.57 45.42
N GLY A 703 15.06 -18.78 44.10
CA GLY A 703 14.24 -19.62 43.18
C GLY A 703 13.04 -18.94 42.48
N LEU A 704 13.09 -18.59 41.18
CA LEU A 704 12.72 -19.40 39.99
C LEU A 704 11.38 -20.16 40.13
N GLY A 705 10.42 -20.13 39.21
CA GLY A 705 10.34 -19.56 37.87
C GLY A 705 9.15 -20.19 37.13
N TYR A 706 8.15 -19.40 36.74
CA TYR A 706 7.04 -19.81 35.85
C TYR A 706 6.36 -18.58 35.18
N LYS A 707 7.16 -17.61 34.74
CA LYS A 707 6.63 -16.43 34.01
C LYS A 707 7.38 -16.05 32.73
N THR A 708 8.46 -16.74 32.39
CA THR A 708 9.41 -16.24 31.39
C THR A 708 9.29 -16.83 29.98
N GLU A 709 8.45 -17.85 29.73
CA GLU A 709 8.33 -18.43 28.37
C GLU A 709 7.27 -17.73 27.49
N LEU A 710 6.19 -17.22 28.08
CA LEU A 710 5.19 -16.46 27.31
C LEU A 710 5.72 -15.08 26.85
N GLU A 711 6.53 -14.43 27.69
CA GLU A 711 7.16 -13.14 27.38
C GLU A 711 8.28 -13.28 26.32
N LYS A 712 8.99 -14.42 26.28
CA LYS A 712 9.97 -14.73 25.23
C LYS A 712 9.32 -15.01 23.87
N LEU A 713 8.15 -15.65 23.85
CA LEU A 713 7.37 -15.87 22.63
C LEU A 713 6.87 -14.55 22.02
N VAL A 714 6.48 -13.58 22.85
CA VAL A 714 6.02 -12.25 22.40
C VAL A 714 7.18 -11.39 21.88
N LEU A 715 8.39 -11.51 22.45
CA LEU A 715 9.58 -10.80 21.95
C LEU A 715 10.14 -11.39 20.65
N LYS A 716 9.96 -12.69 20.40
CA LYS A 716 10.43 -13.35 19.17
C LYS A 716 9.55 -13.05 17.94
N ALA A 717 8.28 -12.70 18.15
CA ALA A 717 7.38 -12.20 17.10
C ALA A 717 7.66 -10.72 16.71
N ARG A 718 8.59 -10.06 17.41
CA ARG A 718 8.94 -8.64 17.21
C ARG A 718 10.25 -8.45 16.42
N ARG A 719 11.00 -9.52 16.13
CA ARG A 719 12.03 -9.58 15.09
C ARG A 719 11.40 -10.16 13.83
#